data_AF-A0A2P6VMT8-F1
#
_entry.id   AF-A0A2P6VMT8-F1
#
_cell.length_a   1.000
_cell.length_b   1.000
_cell.length_c   1.000
_cell.angle_alpha   90.00
_cell.angle_beta   90.00
_cell.angle_gamma   90.00
#
_symmetry.space_group_name_H-M   'P 1'
#
loop_
_entity.id
_entity.type
_entity.pdbx_description
1 polymer ?
#
loop_
_entity_poly.entity_id
_entity_poly.type
_entity_poly.pdbx_seq_one_letter_code
_entity_poly.pdbx_strand_id
1 'polypeptide(L)'
;MSADDLKAKGNAAFSAGRFAEAVEHFTAAIGVDPSNHVLYSNRSAAHASMGAYAPALEDAQKVVQLKSDWPKGYSRLGAAHYGLRRWEQAAEAYGKGLQLDPANDQMKQGLEDAKEQAAGARGGPGGPFAGGLFANPEILSRLATNPQTRAFLAQPDFMQMLQDLNRNPDAMQKYLGDERFQLALQVGLGMSVREGPGAAGEEEASSGAGADGADAAAAGGSAAAAGSGPEAMQQDPQPPAEAEPERSEEEWEQINKKKEALHEKELGNEAYKQKLFGEAVTHYNRALELYDGDVSFLSNRAAVHFETGDYDACIADCEAAVDKGRELRADYKIIARALTRKANALVKQGKLETAIGVYQKSLTEHRNADTLKRLQETEKALREAQQAAYINLDISAEEKEKGNAAFKEQRYPEAVTHYSEAIKRGPPSANPEAYKLYSNRAACYTKLGALNEGLKDAEECIKLAPEFAKGYSRKGHLQFFMKEFDKAIETYQAGLKFDPENQELKEGLMRCVAAINKMNRGEVDEAELKERQARGMADPEVQSILSDPIMRQVLQDMQEDPKAAQTHMRHPDIAKKIEKLGGNGGGGGGGGGGDGDALLARMALRRLLLAAALGLSFAAAFELSDNIVYAPSNEGLRPQSFTAFNRTHYYQVPEQPRGTLVVFHGCGRAARAFFPYDPEHCAECLGFPEHVAHTKQALAWGLALLALEPQDARHLCWSSSARGYLVDDRPKALEVITDFLTAQNLTDKPVFLLGVSSGGTTALKFMHNVYDAAEKAAAAEGTNSTDNAPDSFVLRISGIIAEEAAPADFNAKDADGRLRYPSFPPTIFVGMEHGNTLSRDAPPIIAWLRSNNVSSDIVEAPMRRVTPTYLSDRIPVITPDQSAAFAAGLQKIGLVDGEGWLLAEPAVTGAGKNTSAPNYRWVPRLQRELPWLRPRSRTLSLAYRTSLVIQALNVAYARHDAVADYLTVCLAWLEAGGAANLTQLVEQHAVPGGRLSELTIRGFEPGSNPLPSVLSAEAPAPAPEAGAVAGAPSPTDVELRAPPSAAARGADVQRGAAALQVLLLVAAGALLVKQRLYMQLTYVHDGSHPETYRGWARMVGHVTEVLPAPPAGLYATYDGQQPELGADELAALRAQVPALPPSFVQHCPCGGTHDLQDVLRNFGAVHGQRVRAKLRLSCDDASSPTLGASCARYLSASTSDTSHF
;
A
#
# COMPACT_ATOMS: atom_id res chain seq x y z
N MET A 1 -1.43 -42.99 21.73
CA MET A 1 -2.00 -43.32 20.40
C MET A 1 -0.86 -43.49 19.43
N SER A 2 -0.91 -44.48 18.53
CA SER A 2 0.15 -44.65 17.53
C SER A 2 0.09 -43.56 16.46
N ALA A 3 1.20 -43.35 15.73
CA ALA A 3 1.22 -42.43 14.59
C ALA A 3 0.19 -42.81 13.52
N ASP A 4 -0.06 -44.11 13.33
CA ASP A 4 -1.06 -44.63 12.40
C ASP A 4 -2.50 -44.35 12.85
N ASP A 5 -2.80 -44.44 14.15
CA ASP A 5 -4.12 -44.08 14.69
C ASP A 5 -4.39 -42.58 14.50
N LEU A 6 -3.39 -41.73 14.74
CA LEU A 6 -3.49 -40.28 14.57
C LEU A 6 -3.59 -39.90 13.08
N LYS A 7 -2.84 -40.59 12.21
CA LYS A 7 -2.97 -40.47 10.75
C LYS A 7 -4.36 -40.87 10.28
N ALA A 8 -4.93 -41.95 10.81
CA ALA A 8 -6.28 -42.40 10.47
C ALA A 8 -7.34 -41.36 10.91
N LYS A 9 -7.20 -40.78 12.10
CA LYS A 9 -8.05 -39.66 12.55
C LYS A 9 -7.89 -38.41 11.69
N GLY A 10 -6.66 -38.05 11.35
CA GLY A 10 -6.37 -36.93 10.44
C GLY A 10 -6.96 -37.14 9.05
N ASN A 11 -6.85 -38.36 8.51
CA ASN A 11 -7.47 -38.71 7.24
C ASN A 11 -9.00 -38.67 7.33
N ALA A 12 -9.60 -39.16 8.42
CA ALA A 12 -11.05 -39.11 8.62
C ALA A 12 -11.55 -37.65 8.74
N ALA A 13 -10.84 -36.80 9.49
CA ALA A 13 -11.14 -35.36 9.58
C ALA A 13 -10.96 -34.65 8.23
N PHE A 14 -9.92 -35.00 7.47
CA PHE A 14 -9.65 -34.47 6.14
C PHE A 14 -10.76 -34.85 5.15
N SER A 15 -11.17 -36.12 5.13
CA SER A 15 -12.29 -36.60 4.32
C SER A 15 -13.63 -36.00 4.74
N ALA A 16 -13.78 -35.62 6.01
CA ALA A 16 -14.96 -34.94 6.53
C ALA A 16 -14.94 -33.40 6.31
N GLY A 17 -13.94 -32.87 5.58
CA GLY A 17 -13.80 -31.42 5.32
C GLY A 17 -13.38 -30.59 6.54
N ARG A 18 -13.09 -31.23 7.68
CA ARG A 18 -12.61 -30.58 8.91
C ARG A 18 -11.10 -30.43 8.85
N PHE A 19 -10.63 -29.57 7.96
CA PHE A 19 -9.21 -29.43 7.64
C PHE A 19 -8.35 -28.94 8.81
N ALA A 20 -8.89 -28.11 9.71
CA ALA A 20 -8.19 -27.66 10.91
C ALA A 20 -7.92 -28.83 11.88
N GLU A 21 -8.94 -29.64 12.17
CA GLU A 21 -8.81 -30.86 12.98
C GLU A 21 -7.90 -31.90 12.30
N ALA A 22 -7.95 -31.99 10.97
CA ALA A 22 -7.00 -32.82 10.21
C ALA A 22 -5.55 -32.38 10.41
N VAL A 23 -5.29 -31.06 10.38
CA VAL A 23 -3.96 -30.50 10.67
C VAL A 23 -3.52 -30.82 12.10
N GLU A 24 -4.41 -30.72 13.09
CA GLU A 24 -4.10 -31.07 14.48
C GLU A 24 -3.70 -32.55 14.61
N HIS A 25 -4.49 -33.45 14.03
CA HIS A 25 -4.21 -34.88 14.06
C HIS A 25 -2.95 -35.28 13.28
N PHE A 26 -2.70 -34.68 12.11
CA PHE A 26 -1.45 -34.89 11.39
C PHE A 26 -0.25 -34.29 12.11
N THR A 27 -0.41 -33.15 12.79
CA THR A 27 0.65 -32.56 13.62
C THR A 27 0.98 -33.44 14.81
N ALA A 28 -0.03 -33.99 15.49
CA ALA A 28 0.16 -34.98 16.53
C ALA A 28 0.83 -36.26 15.98
N ALA A 29 0.43 -36.74 14.80
CA ALA A 29 1.05 -37.89 14.15
C ALA A 29 2.53 -37.64 13.79
N ILE A 30 2.85 -36.44 13.29
CA ILE A 30 4.23 -36.00 12.98
C ILE A 30 5.06 -35.91 14.25
N GLY A 31 4.47 -35.48 15.38
CA GLY A 31 5.14 -35.48 16.68
C GLY A 31 5.55 -36.89 17.16
N VAL A 32 4.86 -37.93 16.69
CA VAL A 32 5.17 -39.34 17.01
C VAL A 32 6.10 -39.97 15.97
N ASP A 33 5.92 -39.66 14.68
CA ASP A 33 6.80 -40.12 13.59
C ASP A 33 7.23 -38.94 12.69
N PRO A 34 8.28 -38.19 13.07
CA PRO A 34 8.74 -37.01 12.35
C PRO A 34 9.41 -37.32 11.00
N SER A 35 9.69 -38.60 10.72
CA SER A 35 10.40 -39.05 9.51
C SER A 35 9.46 -39.37 8.35
N ASN A 36 8.15 -39.42 8.63
CA ASN A 36 7.15 -39.92 7.70
C ASN A 36 6.65 -38.85 6.73
N HIS A 37 7.25 -38.84 5.54
CA HIS A 37 6.89 -37.96 4.43
C HIS A 37 5.39 -38.00 4.05
N VAL A 38 4.64 -39.08 4.33
CA VAL A 38 3.19 -39.15 4.05
C VAL A 38 2.41 -38.23 4.99
N LEU A 39 2.82 -38.10 6.25
CA LEU A 39 2.15 -37.24 7.23
C LEU A 39 2.28 -35.76 6.85
N TYR A 40 3.49 -35.32 6.47
CA TYR A 40 3.72 -33.97 5.94
C TYR A 40 2.95 -33.74 4.65
N SER A 41 2.85 -34.72 3.76
CA SER A 41 2.05 -34.60 2.52
C SER A 41 0.56 -34.44 2.78
N ASN A 42 0.03 -35.15 3.78
CA ASN A 42 -1.37 -35.05 4.17
C ASN A 42 -1.66 -33.73 4.91
N ARG A 43 -0.75 -33.26 5.76
CA ARG A 43 -0.87 -31.95 6.42
C ARG A 43 -0.71 -30.79 5.43
N SER A 44 0.20 -30.90 4.46
CA SER A 44 0.33 -29.97 3.33
C SER A 44 -0.99 -29.86 2.55
N ALA A 45 -1.63 -30.99 2.26
CA ALA A 45 -2.93 -31.01 1.60
C ALA A 45 -4.01 -30.32 2.45
N ALA A 46 -4.03 -30.56 3.77
CA ALA A 46 -4.99 -29.94 4.69
C ALA A 46 -4.81 -28.42 4.76
N HIS A 47 -3.56 -27.94 4.84
CA HIS A 47 -3.24 -26.52 4.76
C HIS A 47 -3.64 -25.89 3.42
N ALA A 48 -3.37 -26.57 2.30
CA ALA A 48 -3.75 -26.09 0.97
C ALA A 48 -5.28 -25.99 0.81
N SER A 49 -6.05 -26.96 1.34
CA SER A 49 -7.52 -26.94 1.34
C SER A 49 -8.11 -25.81 2.19
N MET A 50 -7.36 -25.29 3.17
CA MET A 50 -7.74 -24.09 3.94
C MET A 50 -7.28 -22.77 3.30
N GLY A 51 -6.63 -22.81 2.14
CA GLY A 51 -6.00 -21.63 1.52
C GLY A 51 -4.73 -21.15 2.23
N ALA A 52 -4.22 -21.92 3.20
CA ALA A 52 -2.98 -21.63 3.93
C ALA A 52 -1.76 -22.15 3.15
N TYR A 53 -1.48 -21.53 2.00
CA TYR A 53 -0.46 -22.04 1.07
C TYR A 53 0.99 -21.90 1.55
N ALA A 54 1.27 -20.99 2.48
CA ALA A 54 2.60 -20.83 3.08
C ALA A 54 3.01 -22.03 3.97
N PRO A 55 2.20 -22.45 4.97
CA PRO A 55 2.49 -23.69 5.71
C PRO A 55 2.35 -24.94 4.83
N ALA A 56 1.46 -24.96 3.83
CA ALA A 56 1.40 -26.04 2.86
C ALA A 56 2.71 -26.20 2.07
N LEU A 57 3.38 -25.08 1.75
CA LEU A 57 4.67 -25.06 1.07
C LEU A 57 5.78 -25.63 1.96
N GLU A 58 5.83 -25.25 3.22
CA GLU A 58 6.82 -25.76 4.18
C GLU A 58 6.72 -27.28 4.34
N ASP A 59 5.50 -27.79 4.53
CA ASP A 59 5.26 -29.22 4.60
C ASP A 59 5.62 -29.92 3.28
N ALA A 60 5.24 -29.35 2.13
CA ALA A 60 5.59 -29.93 0.82
C ALA A 60 7.10 -29.96 0.55
N GLN A 61 7.84 -28.92 0.98
CA GLN A 61 9.30 -28.91 0.93
C GLN A 61 9.88 -29.99 1.84
N LYS A 62 9.30 -30.19 3.03
CA LYS A 62 9.71 -31.27 3.93
C LYS A 62 9.46 -32.65 3.34
N VAL A 63 8.36 -32.86 2.62
CA VAL A 63 8.10 -34.11 1.88
C VAL A 63 9.21 -34.40 0.89
N VAL A 64 9.59 -33.42 0.07
CA VAL A 64 10.64 -33.57 -0.96
C VAL A 64 12.03 -33.72 -0.33
N GLN A 65 12.29 -33.11 0.83
CA GLN A 65 13.53 -33.33 1.60
C GLN A 65 13.62 -34.73 2.20
N LEU A 66 12.52 -35.24 2.77
CA LEU A 66 12.47 -36.58 3.37
C LEU A 66 12.45 -37.69 2.32
N LYS A 67 11.80 -37.43 1.17
CA LYS A 67 11.68 -38.38 0.08
C LYS A 67 11.62 -37.67 -1.28
N SER A 68 12.79 -37.47 -1.87
CA SER A 68 12.99 -36.72 -3.11
C SER A 68 12.61 -37.49 -4.38
N ASP A 69 12.35 -38.79 -4.30
CA ASP A 69 11.96 -39.68 -5.40
C ASP A 69 10.44 -39.95 -5.44
N TRP A 70 9.65 -39.30 -4.57
CA TRP A 70 8.20 -39.53 -4.49
C TRP A 70 7.41 -38.48 -5.29
N PRO A 71 6.73 -38.85 -6.39
CA PRO A 71 6.07 -37.90 -7.28
C PRO A 71 5.00 -37.05 -6.60
N LYS A 72 4.27 -37.62 -5.64
CA LYS A 72 3.22 -36.91 -4.89
C LYS A 72 3.77 -35.73 -4.07
N GLY A 73 5.03 -35.79 -3.63
CA GLY A 73 5.69 -34.66 -2.94
C GLY A 73 5.81 -33.44 -3.84
N TYR A 74 6.24 -33.63 -5.09
CA TYR A 74 6.31 -32.56 -6.10
C TYR A 74 4.95 -32.05 -6.53
N SER A 75 3.92 -32.91 -6.56
CA SER A 75 2.54 -32.48 -6.76
C SER A 75 2.08 -31.52 -5.65
N ARG A 76 2.36 -31.82 -4.38
CA ARG A 76 2.07 -30.92 -3.24
C ARG A 76 2.87 -29.63 -3.31
N LEU A 77 4.15 -29.72 -3.69
CA LEU A 77 5.04 -28.57 -3.84
C LEU A 77 4.55 -27.62 -4.93
N GLY A 78 4.17 -28.17 -6.09
CA GLY A 78 3.56 -27.43 -7.20
C GLY A 78 2.25 -26.75 -6.80
N ALA A 79 1.36 -27.47 -6.10
CA ALA A 79 0.09 -26.92 -5.64
C ALA A 79 0.27 -25.78 -4.62
N ALA A 80 1.23 -25.89 -3.70
CA ALA A 80 1.53 -24.85 -2.73
C ALA A 80 2.14 -23.61 -3.40
N HIS A 81 3.09 -23.77 -4.34
CA HIS A 81 3.64 -22.66 -5.12
C HIS A 81 2.57 -21.98 -5.98
N TYR A 82 1.68 -22.77 -6.60
CA TYR A 82 0.58 -22.26 -7.41
C TYR A 82 -0.38 -21.43 -6.55
N GLY A 83 -0.78 -21.92 -5.37
CA GLY A 83 -1.60 -21.17 -4.42
C GLY A 83 -0.94 -19.88 -3.90
N LEU A 84 0.39 -19.83 -3.85
CA LEU A 84 1.18 -18.64 -3.52
C LEU A 84 1.42 -17.69 -4.71
N ARG A 85 0.86 -17.97 -5.89
CA ARG A 85 1.08 -17.22 -7.14
C ARG A 85 2.54 -17.19 -7.61
N ARG A 86 3.29 -18.22 -7.26
CA ARG A 86 4.69 -18.43 -7.67
C ARG A 86 4.70 -19.35 -8.88
N TRP A 87 4.20 -18.82 -10.00
CA TRP A 87 3.84 -19.60 -11.19
C TRP A 87 5.02 -20.35 -11.81
N GLU A 88 6.20 -19.70 -11.88
CA GLU A 88 7.41 -20.30 -12.41
C GLU A 88 7.90 -21.46 -11.52
N GLN A 89 7.91 -21.26 -10.20
CA GLN A 89 8.28 -22.31 -9.24
C GLN A 89 7.26 -23.45 -9.20
N ALA A 90 5.97 -23.15 -9.42
CA ALA A 90 4.93 -24.16 -9.55
C ALA A 90 5.14 -25.02 -10.79
N ALA A 91 5.43 -24.41 -11.94
CA ALA A 91 5.75 -25.11 -13.17
C ALA A 91 7.02 -25.96 -13.04
N GLU A 92 8.05 -25.46 -12.36
CA GLU A 92 9.26 -26.24 -12.09
C GLU A 92 8.97 -27.47 -11.21
N ALA A 93 8.20 -27.29 -10.13
CA ALA A 93 7.83 -28.38 -9.22
C ALA A 93 6.97 -29.44 -9.91
N TYR A 94 5.93 -29.05 -10.66
CA TYR A 94 5.13 -30.00 -11.44
C TYR A 94 5.94 -30.69 -12.53
N GLY A 95 6.86 -29.97 -13.20
CA GLY A 95 7.77 -30.55 -14.18
C GLY A 95 8.70 -31.61 -13.59
N LYS A 96 9.29 -31.36 -12.41
CA LYS A 96 10.08 -32.36 -11.67
C LYS A 96 9.24 -33.57 -11.25
N GLY A 97 8.01 -33.35 -10.80
CA GLY A 97 7.07 -34.44 -10.48
C GLY A 97 6.72 -35.33 -11.68
N LEU A 98 6.52 -34.72 -12.86
CA LEU A 98 6.24 -35.43 -14.11
C LEU A 98 7.44 -36.17 -14.68
N GLN A 99 8.68 -35.80 -14.32
CA GLN A 99 9.85 -36.62 -14.64
C GLN A 99 9.84 -37.95 -13.87
N LEU A 100 9.22 -37.98 -12.69
CA LEU A 100 9.11 -39.18 -11.85
C LEU A 100 7.81 -39.97 -12.11
N ASP A 101 6.72 -39.29 -12.47
CA ASP A 101 5.44 -39.89 -12.87
C ASP A 101 4.86 -39.19 -14.12
N PRO A 102 5.30 -39.58 -15.33
CA PRO A 102 4.88 -38.94 -16.58
C PRO A 102 3.39 -39.11 -16.91
N ALA A 103 2.71 -40.08 -16.30
CA ALA A 103 1.30 -40.36 -16.55
C ALA A 103 0.35 -39.52 -15.67
N ASN A 104 0.87 -38.67 -14.77
CA ASN A 104 0.06 -37.96 -13.80
C ASN A 104 -0.71 -36.78 -14.39
N ASP A 105 -1.98 -36.99 -14.76
CA ASP A 105 -2.81 -35.96 -15.40
C ASP A 105 -3.03 -34.72 -14.52
N GLN A 106 -3.09 -34.88 -13.19
CA GLN A 106 -3.20 -33.74 -12.26
C GLN A 106 -1.96 -32.84 -12.31
N MET A 107 -0.76 -33.42 -12.42
CA MET A 107 0.47 -32.63 -12.56
C MET A 107 0.65 -32.06 -13.98
N LYS A 108 0.16 -32.74 -15.03
CA LYS A 108 0.12 -32.17 -16.39
C LYS A 108 -0.76 -30.92 -16.43
N GLN A 109 -1.98 -31.02 -15.91
CA GLN A 109 -2.91 -29.89 -15.79
C GLN A 109 -2.29 -28.77 -14.95
N GLY A 110 -1.73 -29.09 -13.77
CA GLY A 110 -1.08 -28.11 -12.90
C GLY A 110 0.13 -27.42 -13.57
N LEU A 111 0.89 -28.13 -14.41
CA LEU A 111 1.99 -27.58 -15.19
C LEU A 111 1.50 -26.62 -16.28
N GLU A 112 0.44 -26.98 -17.01
CA GLU A 112 -0.18 -26.13 -18.02
C GLU A 112 -0.74 -24.85 -17.39
N ASP A 113 -1.54 -24.98 -16.33
CA ASP A 113 -2.11 -23.86 -15.60
C ASP A 113 -0.99 -22.93 -15.07
N ALA A 114 0.09 -23.49 -14.51
CA ALA A 114 1.21 -22.71 -13.99
C ALA A 114 1.96 -21.96 -15.10
N LYS A 115 2.14 -22.59 -16.27
CA LYS A 115 2.80 -21.97 -17.43
C LYS A 115 1.96 -20.86 -18.05
N GLU A 116 0.64 -21.05 -18.15
CA GLU A 116 -0.28 -20.03 -18.66
C GLU A 116 -0.26 -18.78 -17.76
N GLN A 117 -0.36 -18.98 -16.44
CA GLN A 117 -0.30 -17.87 -15.47
C GLN A 117 1.08 -17.20 -15.44
N ALA A 118 2.17 -17.93 -15.64
CA ALA A 118 3.53 -17.38 -15.76
C ALA A 118 3.69 -16.55 -17.04
N ALA A 119 3.13 -16.99 -18.17
CA ALA A 119 3.15 -16.27 -19.44
C ALA A 119 2.36 -14.96 -19.37
N GLY A 120 1.20 -14.96 -18.71
CA GLY A 120 0.40 -13.74 -18.48
C GLY A 120 1.08 -12.71 -17.56
N ALA A 121 2.01 -13.12 -16.70
CA ALA A 121 2.71 -12.25 -15.75
C ALA A 121 3.98 -11.60 -16.31
N ARG A 122 4.52 -12.08 -17.44
CA ARG A 122 5.74 -11.53 -18.10
C ARG A 122 5.46 -10.37 -19.08
N GLY A 123 4.22 -9.90 -19.18
CA GLY A 123 3.85 -8.73 -20.00
C GLY A 123 4.25 -7.40 -19.33
N GLY A 124 5.41 -6.85 -19.70
CA GLY A 124 5.75 -5.44 -19.49
C GLY A 124 4.93 -4.50 -20.40
N PRO A 125 5.09 -3.17 -20.30
CA PRO A 125 4.28 -2.19 -21.03
C PRO A 125 4.64 -2.16 -22.52
N GLY A 126 4.11 -3.13 -23.26
CA GLY A 126 4.15 -3.25 -24.70
C GLY A 126 3.03 -4.21 -25.09
N GLY A 127 2.10 -3.75 -25.92
CA GLY A 127 0.94 -4.52 -26.33
C GLY A 127 1.27 -5.83 -27.07
N PRO A 128 0.27 -6.49 -27.70
CA PRO A 128 0.31 -7.88 -28.21
C PRO A 128 1.40 -8.25 -29.24
N PHE A 129 2.33 -7.34 -29.54
CA PHE A 129 3.32 -7.45 -30.61
C PHE A 129 4.75 -7.74 -30.12
N ALA A 130 5.02 -7.64 -28.81
CA ALA A 130 6.39 -7.73 -28.28
C ALA A 130 6.88 -9.18 -28.03
N GLY A 131 6.05 -10.20 -28.26
CA GLY A 131 6.41 -11.60 -28.05
C GLY A 131 5.75 -12.51 -29.08
N GLY A 132 6.28 -12.51 -30.31
CA GLY A 132 6.01 -13.54 -31.33
C GLY A 132 4.52 -13.83 -31.59
N LEU A 133 3.79 -12.86 -32.17
CA LEU A 133 2.37 -13.04 -32.52
C LEU A 133 2.09 -14.33 -33.32
N PHE A 134 2.99 -14.71 -34.23
CA PHE A 134 2.86 -15.91 -35.08
C PHE A 134 3.51 -17.17 -34.49
N ALA A 135 4.05 -17.08 -33.27
CA ALA A 135 4.54 -18.24 -32.50
C ALA A 135 3.40 -18.95 -31.75
N ASN A 136 2.24 -18.30 -31.61
CA ASN A 136 1.07 -18.85 -30.94
C ASN A 136 0.36 -19.89 -31.84
N PRO A 137 0.23 -21.16 -31.41
CA PRO A 137 -0.45 -22.22 -32.17
C PRO A 137 -1.90 -21.88 -32.55
N GLU A 138 -2.58 -21.07 -31.73
CA GLU A 138 -3.96 -20.68 -31.95
C GLU A 138 -4.09 -19.66 -33.11
N ILE A 139 -3.10 -18.77 -33.27
CA ILE A 139 -3.05 -17.79 -34.36
C ILE A 139 -2.70 -18.46 -35.69
N LEU A 140 -1.77 -19.43 -35.68
CA LEU A 140 -1.48 -20.27 -36.85
C LEU A 140 -2.72 -21.09 -37.28
N SER A 141 -3.49 -21.59 -36.32
CA SER A 141 -4.76 -22.27 -36.59
C SER A 141 -5.79 -21.32 -37.22
N ARG A 142 -5.91 -20.07 -36.75
CA ARG A 142 -6.78 -19.05 -37.37
C ARG A 142 -6.36 -18.69 -38.79
N LEU A 143 -5.05 -18.58 -39.06
CA LEU A 143 -4.54 -18.36 -40.41
C LEU A 143 -4.80 -19.55 -41.35
N ALA A 144 -4.69 -20.77 -40.82
CA ALA A 144 -4.96 -22.00 -41.58
C ALA A 144 -6.46 -22.25 -41.80
N THR A 145 -7.32 -21.73 -40.93
CA THR A 145 -8.78 -21.87 -41.06
C THR A 145 -9.41 -20.78 -41.90
N ASN A 146 -8.78 -19.60 -42.00
CA ASN A 146 -9.26 -18.48 -42.80
C ASN A 146 -9.01 -18.68 -44.32
N PRO A 147 -10.04 -18.53 -45.19
CA PRO A 147 -9.93 -18.78 -46.62
C PRO A 147 -8.90 -17.93 -47.36
N GLN A 148 -8.67 -16.68 -46.94
CA GLN A 148 -7.76 -15.74 -47.62
C GLN A 148 -6.30 -15.98 -47.23
N THR A 149 -6.03 -16.35 -45.97
CA THR A 149 -4.64 -16.53 -45.48
C THR A 149 -4.14 -17.97 -45.60
N ARG A 150 -5.02 -18.97 -45.76
CA ARG A 150 -4.64 -20.38 -45.97
C ARG A 150 -3.71 -20.57 -47.17
N ALA A 151 -3.96 -19.85 -48.27
CA ALA A 151 -3.16 -19.94 -49.49
C ALA A 151 -1.71 -19.48 -49.28
N PHE A 152 -1.48 -18.53 -48.36
CA PHE A 152 -0.14 -18.03 -48.05
C PHE A 152 0.69 -19.06 -47.28
N LEU A 153 0.07 -19.85 -46.41
CA LEU A 153 0.76 -20.89 -45.63
C LEU A 153 1.32 -22.04 -46.49
N ALA A 154 0.84 -22.19 -47.73
CA ALA A 154 1.39 -23.13 -48.70
C ALA A 154 2.62 -22.57 -49.45
N GLN A 155 2.89 -21.27 -49.33
CA GLN A 155 3.98 -20.60 -50.02
C GLN A 155 5.28 -20.68 -49.18
N PRO A 156 6.38 -21.25 -49.72
CA PRO A 156 7.61 -21.45 -48.96
C PRO A 156 8.26 -20.15 -48.46
N ASP A 157 8.18 -19.08 -49.25
CA ASP A 157 8.71 -17.76 -48.92
C ASP A 157 7.92 -17.07 -47.80
N PHE A 158 6.59 -17.23 -47.79
CA PHE A 158 5.74 -16.73 -46.72
C PHE A 158 5.96 -17.49 -45.40
N MET A 159 6.13 -18.82 -45.49
CA MET A 159 6.52 -19.64 -44.32
C MET A 159 7.92 -19.27 -43.80
N GLN A 160 8.85 -18.93 -44.69
CA GLN A 160 10.17 -18.42 -44.32
C GLN A 160 10.07 -17.06 -43.63
N MET A 161 9.21 -16.16 -44.11
CA MET A 161 8.92 -14.86 -43.46
C MET A 161 8.33 -15.04 -42.06
N LEU A 162 7.39 -15.97 -41.86
CA LEU A 162 6.86 -16.28 -40.53
C LEU A 162 7.93 -16.86 -39.59
N GLN A 163 8.82 -17.70 -40.11
CA GLN A 163 9.95 -18.25 -39.35
C GLN A 163 10.99 -17.17 -38.98
N ASP A 164 11.28 -16.24 -39.90
CA ASP A 164 12.17 -15.10 -39.65
C ASP A 164 11.63 -14.19 -38.55
N LEU A 165 10.33 -13.89 -38.58
CA LEU A 165 9.65 -13.10 -37.54
C LEU A 165 9.57 -13.81 -36.19
N ASN A 166 9.49 -15.14 -36.19
CA ASN A 166 9.52 -15.94 -34.97
C ASN A 166 10.93 -15.97 -34.35
N ARG A 167 11.98 -15.95 -35.19
CA ARG A 167 13.38 -15.90 -34.74
C ARG A 167 13.84 -14.50 -34.34
N ASN A 168 13.32 -13.46 -35.00
CA ASN A 168 13.66 -12.06 -34.74
C ASN A 168 12.42 -11.16 -34.82
N PRO A 169 11.83 -10.76 -33.67
CA PRO A 169 10.66 -9.88 -33.61
C PRO A 169 10.89 -8.50 -34.25
N ASP A 170 12.14 -8.02 -34.28
CA ASP A 170 12.49 -6.72 -34.87
C ASP A 170 12.49 -6.75 -36.41
N ALA A 171 12.47 -7.94 -37.02
CA ALA A 171 12.33 -8.11 -38.47
C ALA A 171 10.94 -7.69 -38.99
N MET A 172 9.99 -7.35 -38.10
CA MET A 172 8.65 -6.87 -38.47
C MET A 172 8.69 -5.63 -39.37
N GLN A 173 9.63 -4.70 -39.13
CA GLN A 173 9.79 -3.51 -39.98
C GLN A 173 10.15 -3.85 -41.44
N LYS A 174 10.85 -4.97 -41.67
CA LYS A 174 11.25 -5.43 -43.01
C LYS A 174 10.05 -5.92 -43.84
N TYR A 175 9.04 -6.47 -43.18
CA TYR A 175 7.92 -7.14 -43.84
C TYR A 175 6.59 -6.36 -43.76
N LEU A 176 6.60 -5.17 -43.14
CA LEU A 176 5.42 -4.31 -43.00
C LEU A 176 4.78 -3.91 -44.35
N GLY A 177 5.56 -3.93 -45.44
CA GLY A 177 5.09 -3.62 -46.80
C GLY A 177 4.58 -4.82 -47.60
N ASP A 178 4.64 -6.06 -47.07
CA ASP A 178 4.09 -7.24 -47.75
C ASP A 178 2.57 -7.34 -47.46
N GLU A 179 1.74 -7.27 -48.50
CA GLU A 179 0.27 -7.31 -48.38
C GLU A 179 -0.22 -8.61 -47.73
N ARG A 180 0.49 -9.74 -47.93
CA ARG A 180 0.17 -11.03 -47.30
C ARG A 180 0.46 -10.98 -45.81
N PHE A 181 1.51 -10.28 -45.40
CA PHE A 181 1.85 -10.09 -44.00
C PHE A 181 0.80 -9.24 -43.28
N GLN A 182 0.32 -8.15 -43.89
CA GLN A 182 -0.73 -7.30 -43.34
C GLN A 182 -2.06 -8.05 -43.18
N LEU A 183 -2.46 -8.84 -44.18
CA LEU A 183 -3.69 -9.63 -44.10
C LEU A 183 -3.58 -10.76 -43.05
N ALA A 184 -2.43 -11.41 -42.95
CA ALA A 184 -2.18 -12.40 -41.89
C ALA A 184 -2.13 -11.77 -40.49
N LEU A 185 -1.64 -10.54 -40.37
CA LEU A 185 -1.66 -9.79 -39.11
C LEU A 185 -3.10 -9.48 -38.67
N GLN A 186 -3.94 -9.04 -39.60
CA GLN A 186 -5.34 -8.71 -39.37
C GLN A 186 -6.15 -9.93 -38.93
N VAL A 187 -6.00 -11.05 -39.64
CA VAL A 187 -6.66 -12.32 -39.31
C VAL A 187 -6.13 -12.91 -38.00
N GLY A 188 -4.82 -12.83 -37.77
CA GLY A 188 -4.19 -13.31 -36.54
C GLY A 188 -4.65 -12.56 -35.28
N LEU A 189 -4.92 -11.26 -35.40
CA LEU A 189 -5.44 -10.40 -34.32
C LEU A 189 -6.97 -10.46 -34.18
N GLY A 190 -7.67 -11.23 -35.01
CA GLY A 190 -9.12 -11.38 -34.94
C GLY A 190 -9.92 -10.14 -35.35
N MET A 191 -9.34 -9.27 -36.19
CA MET A 191 -10.01 -8.07 -36.70
C MET A 191 -10.76 -8.41 -37.99
N SER A 192 -12.08 -8.14 -38.04
CA SER A 192 -12.90 -8.37 -39.23
C SER A 192 -12.47 -7.45 -40.39
N VAL A 193 -12.30 -8.02 -41.57
CA VAL A 193 -11.97 -7.30 -42.82
C VAL A 193 -13.11 -6.35 -43.18
N ARG A 194 -12.80 -5.06 -43.33
CA ARG A 194 -13.76 -4.02 -43.72
C ARG A 194 -13.60 -3.80 -45.23
N GLU A 195 -14.50 -4.36 -46.03
CA GLU A 195 -14.54 -4.10 -47.48
C GLU A 195 -15.11 -2.70 -47.76
N GLY A 196 -14.41 -1.94 -48.60
CA GLY A 196 -14.82 -0.62 -49.10
C GLY A 196 -15.73 -0.72 -50.34
N PRO A 197 -16.36 0.39 -50.76
CA PRO A 197 -17.70 0.39 -51.35
C PRO A 197 -17.71 0.25 -52.87
N GLY A 198 -18.71 -0.49 -53.39
CA GLY A 198 -19.01 -0.58 -54.81
C GLY A 198 -20.46 -1.00 -55.10
N ALA A 199 -21.24 -0.05 -55.60
CA ALA A 199 -22.38 -0.16 -56.52
C ALA A 199 -23.69 -0.90 -56.11
N ALA A 200 -24.70 -0.07 -55.81
CA ALA A 200 -26.04 0.01 -56.42
C ALA A 200 -27.04 -1.18 -56.39
N GLY A 201 -28.26 -0.85 -55.90
CA GLY A 201 -29.54 -1.37 -56.42
C GLY A 201 -30.44 -2.07 -55.40
N GLU A 202 -31.57 -1.42 -55.04
CA GLU A 202 -32.97 -1.94 -54.92
C GLU A 202 -33.22 -3.26 -54.15
N GLU A 203 -34.26 -3.54 -53.36
CA GLU A 203 -35.58 -2.98 -53.03
C GLU A 203 -36.11 -3.79 -51.81
N GLU A 204 -37.03 -3.18 -51.06
CA GLU A 204 -38.18 -3.72 -50.29
C GLU A 204 -38.16 -5.04 -49.45
N ALA A 205 -38.55 -4.84 -48.18
CA ALA A 205 -39.67 -5.47 -47.46
C ALA A 205 -39.63 -6.93 -46.90
N SER A 206 -39.78 -6.96 -45.57
CA SER A 206 -40.74 -7.76 -44.79
C SER A 206 -40.37 -9.15 -44.24
N SER A 207 -40.66 -9.26 -42.93
CA SER A 207 -41.28 -10.40 -42.24
C SER A 207 -40.48 -11.68 -41.95
N GLY A 208 -40.76 -12.23 -40.76
CA GLY A 208 -41.02 -13.67 -40.65
C GLY A 208 -39.95 -14.50 -39.96
N ALA A 209 -40.35 -15.10 -38.84
CA ALA A 209 -39.62 -16.12 -38.11
C ALA A 209 -39.46 -17.42 -38.91
N GLY A 210 -38.51 -18.27 -38.53
CA GLY A 210 -38.59 -19.72 -38.80
C GLY A 210 -37.26 -20.43 -38.88
N ALA A 211 -37.08 -21.40 -37.99
CA ALA A 211 -36.00 -22.40 -38.03
C ALA A 211 -36.15 -23.38 -39.21
N ASP A 212 -35.02 -23.97 -39.58
CA ASP A 212 -34.77 -25.38 -39.94
C ASP A 212 -33.58 -25.37 -40.93
N GLY A 213 -32.52 -26.17 -40.82
CA GLY A 213 -32.46 -27.60 -40.56
C GLY A 213 -31.64 -28.20 -41.71
N ALA A 214 -30.45 -28.69 -41.38
CA ALA A 214 -29.54 -29.59 -42.12
C ALA A 214 -29.60 -29.70 -43.66
N ASP A 215 -28.42 -29.69 -44.29
CA ASP A 215 -28.12 -30.74 -45.26
C ASP A 215 -26.65 -31.13 -45.30
N ALA A 216 -26.46 -32.45 -45.33
CA ALA A 216 -25.22 -33.16 -45.55
C ALA A 216 -25.11 -33.56 -47.02
N ALA A 217 -23.89 -33.64 -47.57
CA ALA A 217 -23.55 -34.49 -48.72
C ALA A 217 -22.02 -34.59 -48.80
N ALA A 218 -21.42 -35.76 -48.58
CA ALA A 218 -21.23 -36.88 -49.53
C ALA A 218 -19.77 -36.85 -50.05
N ALA A 219 -19.05 -37.93 -50.36
CA ALA A 219 -19.29 -39.36 -50.58
C ALA A 219 -17.96 -40.10 -50.31
N GLY A 220 -17.91 -41.36 -49.84
CA GLY A 220 -18.04 -42.61 -50.62
C GLY A 220 -16.63 -43.16 -50.98
N GLY A 221 -16.25 -44.44 -50.93
CA GLY A 221 -16.88 -45.73 -50.63
C GLY A 221 -16.00 -46.86 -51.22
N SER A 222 -15.96 -48.05 -50.60
CA SER A 222 -15.71 -49.41 -51.18
C SER A 222 -15.52 -50.43 -50.02
N ALA A 223 -16.53 -51.25 -49.67
CA ALA A 223 -16.80 -52.66 -50.10
C ALA A 223 -15.73 -53.68 -49.63
N ALA A 224 -15.98 -54.50 -48.59
CA ALA A 224 -16.62 -55.85 -48.57
C ALA A 224 -15.74 -56.98 -49.17
N ALA A 225 -15.51 -58.19 -48.61
CA ALA A 225 -16.03 -58.90 -47.42
C ALA A 225 -15.17 -60.18 -47.12
N ALA A 226 -15.31 -60.69 -45.88
CA ALA A 226 -15.13 -62.07 -45.35
C ALA A 226 -13.74 -62.76 -45.40
N GLY A 227 -13.21 -63.47 -44.38
CA GLY A 227 -13.63 -63.83 -43.02
C GLY A 227 -12.63 -64.86 -42.43
N SER A 228 -12.50 -64.95 -41.10
CA SER A 228 -12.15 -66.17 -40.32
C SER A 228 -11.90 -65.85 -38.83
N GLY A 229 -12.56 -66.64 -37.95
CA GLY A 229 -12.13 -67.14 -36.62
C GLY A 229 -11.51 -66.23 -35.55
N PRO A 230 -12.01 -66.26 -34.29
CA PRO A 230 -11.33 -65.66 -33.14
C PRO A 230 -10.33 -66.65 -32.54
N GLU A 231 -9.07 -66.25 -32.40
CA GLU A 231 -8.09 -66.94 -31.54
C GLU A 231 -7.76 -66.09 -30.31
N ALA A 232 -7.71 -66.80 -29.19
CA ALA A 232 -7.73 -66.32 -27.83
C ALA A 232 -6.37 -65.79 -27.35
N MET A 233 -6.41 -64.85 -26.41
CA MET A 233 -5.40 -64.77 -25.36
C MET A 233 -6.06 -65.00 -24.00
N GLN A 234 -5.33 -65.77 -23.20
CA GLN A 234 -5.75 -66.55 -22.06
C GLN A 234 -6.17 -65.70 -20.86
N GLN A 235 -7.19 -66.20 -20.16
CA GLN A 235 -7.52 -65.81 -18.78
C GLN A 235 -6.53 -66.47 -17.83
N ASP A 236 -5.92 -65.67 -16.96
CA ASP A 236 -5.41 -66.14 -15.67
C ASP A 236 -6.45 -65.86 -14.56
N PRO A 237 -6.44 -66.63 -13.45
CA PRO A 237 -7.64 -66.98 -12.71
C PRO A 237 -8.15 -65.84 -11.82
N GLN A 238 -9.48 -65.64 -11.81
CA GLN A 238 -10.16 -64.87 -10.79
C GLN A 238 -9.90 -65.49 -9.40
N PRO A 239 -9.49 -64.70 -8.38
CA PRO A 239 -9.59 -65.14 -7.00
C PRO A 239 -11.08 -65.38 -6.65
N PRO A 240 -11.39 -66.28 -5.69
CA PRO A 240 -12.76 -66.70 -5.43
C PRO A 240 -13.63 -65.52 -5.02
N ALA A 241 -14.85 -65.47 -5.54
CA ALA A 241 -15.87 -64.56 -5.06
C ALA A 241 -16.08 -64.81 -3.57
N GLU A 242 -15.65 -63.85 -2.73
CA GLU A 242 -16.06 -63.79 -1.34
C GLU A 242 -17.60 -63.67 -1.32
N ALA A 243 -18.25 -64.56 -0.58
CA ALA A 243 -19.69 -64.50 -0.39
C ALA A 243 -20.07 -63.13 0.20
N GLU A 244 -20.88 -62.36 -0.53
CA GLU A 244 -21.50 -61.15 0.03
C GLU A 244 -22.27 -61.54 1.29
N PRO A 245 -22.21 -60.75 2.38
CA PRO A 245 -23.01 -61.00 3.56
C PRO A 245 -24.49 -61.02 3.15
N GLU A 246 -25.28 -61.95 3.69
CA GLU A 246 -26.73 -62.02 3.46
C GLU A 246 -27.38 -60.68 3.82
N ARG A 247 -27.67 -59.86 2.80
CA ARG A 247 -28.41 -58.59 2.93
C ARG A 247 -29.90 -58.89 3.03
N SER A 248 -30.60 -58.11 3.86
CA SER A 248 -32.04 -58.28 4.08
C SER A 248 -32.86 -58.03 2.80
N GLU A 249 -34.08 -58.60 2.70
CA GLU A 249 -35.00 -58.35 1.58
C GLU A 249 -35.31 -56.84 1.40
N GLU A 250 -35.36 -56.09 2.51
CA GLU A 250 -35.58 -54.63 2.53
C GLU A 250 -34.41 -53.85 1.90
N GLU A 251 -33.16 -54.28 2.12
CA GLU A 251 -31.98 -53.66 1.51
C GLU A 251 -31.94 -53.88 -0.01
N TRP A 252 -32.36 -55.06 -0.49
CA TRP A 252 -32.49 -55.34 -1.92
C TRP A 252 -33.56 -54.49 -2.60
N GLU A 253 -34.69 -54.27 -1.92
CA GLU A 253 -35.75 -53.39 -2.43
C GLU A 253 -35.26 -51.94 -2.59
N GLN A 254 -34.52 -51.42 -1.61
CA GLN A 254 -33.95 -50.07 -1.66
C GLN A 254 -32.88 -49.92 -2.75
N ILE A 255 -32.03 -50.94 -2.95
CA ILE A 255 -31.05 -50.96 -4.03
C ILE A 255 -31.75 -50.93 -5.40
N ASN A 256 -32.85 -51.66 -5.56
CA ASN A 256 -33.61 -51.70 -6.81
C ASN A 256 -34.31 -50.36 -7.09
N LYS A 257 -34.98 -49.76 -6.08
CA LYS A 257 -35.59 -48.42 -6.20
C LYS A 257 -34.56 -47.35 -6.58
N LYS A 258 -33.35 -47.40 -5.99
CA LYS A 258 -32.24 -46.50 -6.35
C LYS A 258 -31.77 -46.70 -7.79
N LYS A 259 -31.66 -47.94 -8.27
CA LYS A 259 -31.30 -48.23 -9.67
C LYS A 259 -32.35 -47.71 -10.65
N GLU A 260 -33.63 -47.90 -10.33
CA GLU A 260 -34.75 -47.42 -11.13
C GLU A 260 -34.78 -45.88 -11.18
N ALA A 261 -34.60 -45.21 -10.05
CA ALA A 261 -34.53 -43.74 -10.01
C ALA A 261 -33.36 -43.17 -10.83
N LEU A 262 -32.20 -43.85 -10.83
CA LEU A 262 -31.06 -43.47 -11.67
C LEU A 262 -31.36 -43.68 -13.16
N HIS A 263 -32.09 -44.73 -13.53
CA HIS A 263 -32.54 -44.95 -14.89
C HIS A 263 -33.50 -43.85 -15.35
N GLU A 264 -34.49 -43.51 -14.53
CA GLU A 264 -35.42 -42.40 -14.78
C GLU A 264 -34.69 -41.06 -14.94
N LYS A 265 -33.67 -40.79 -14.11
CA LYS A 265 -32.83 -39.59 -14.30
C LYS A 265 -32.14 -39.56 -15.66
N GLU A 266 -31.61 -40.69 -16.14
CA GLU A 266 -30.97 -40.72 -17.46
C GLU A 266 -31.97 -40.52 -18.60
N LEU A 267 -33.19 -41.06 -18.50
CA LEU A 267 -34.28 -40.75 -19.43
C LEU A 267 -34.61 -39.25 -19.41
N GLY A 268 -34.70 -38.64 -18.23
CA GLY A 268 -34.90 -37.21 -18.07
C GLY A 268 -33.76 -36.37 -18.66
N ASN A 269 -32.51 -36.80 -18.50
CA ASN A 269 -31.34 -36.15 -19.09
C ASN A 269 -31.37 -36.22 -20.63
N GLU A 270 -31.81 -37.34 -21.18
CA GLU A 270 -31.92 -37.53 -22.62
C GLU A 270 -33.05 -36.67 -23.21
N ALA A 271 -34.22 -36.67 -22.57
CA ALA A 271 -35.33 -35.76 -22.91
C ALA A 271 -34.90 -34.29 -22.80
N TYR A 272 -34.11 -33.91 -21.79
CA TYR A 272 -33.57 -32.55 -21.64
C TYR A 272 -32.67 -32.16 -22.82
N LYS A 273 -31.76 -33.05 -23.26
CA LYS A 273 -30.91 -32.81 -24.44
C LYS A 273 -31.72 -32.66 -25.72
N GLN A 274 -32.80 -33.42 -25.84
CA GLN A 274 -33.75 -33.34 -26.95
C GLN A 274 -34.71 -32.14 -26.83
N LYS A 275 -34.58 -31.31 -25.78
CA LYS A 275 -35.45 -30.16 -25.46
C LYS A 275 -36.92 -30.55 -25.23
N LEU A 276 -37.19 -31.82 -24.94
CA LEU A 276 -38.50 -32.33 -24.53
C LEU A 276 -38.70 -32.06 -23.04
N PHE A 277 -38.84 -30.78 -22.68
CA PHE A 277 -38.82 -30.32 -21.29
C PHE A 277 -39.94 -30.91 -20.42
N GLY A 278 -41.15 -31.10 -20.96
CA GLY A 278 -42.26 -31.73 -20.22
C GLY A 278 -42.01 -33.20 -19.87
N GLU A 279 -41.43 -33.96 -20.80
CA GLU A 279 -41.02 -35.34 -20.56
C GLU A 279 -39.86 -35.41 -19.57
N ALA A 280 -38.87 -34.51 -19.69
CA ALA A 280 -37.75 -34.41 -18.76
C ALA A 280 -38.21 -34.16 -17.31
N VAL A 281 -39.14 -33.23 -17.08
CA VAL A 281 -39.72 -32.99 -15.75
C VAL A 281 -40.45 -34.24 -15.23
N THR A 282 -41.19 -34.94 -16.09
CA THR A 282 -41.92 -36.17 -15.71
C THR A 282 -40.96 -37.25 -15.21
N HIS A 283 -39.87 -37.48 -15.93
CA HIS A 283 -38.82 -38.43 -15.53
C HIS A 283 -38.09 -38.01 -14.25
N TYR A 284 -37.76 -36.73 -14.07
CA TYR A 284 -37.14 -36.26 -12.82
C TYR A 284 -38.08 -36.33 -11.61
N ASN A 285 -39.38 -36.10 -11.79
CA ASN A 285 -40.39 -36.30 -10.75
C ASN A 285 -40.47 -37.78 -10.36
N ARG A 286 -40.50 -38.67 -11.35
CA ARG A 286 -40.51 -40.11 -11.12
C ARG A 286 -39.26 -40.58 -10.38
N ALA A 287 -38.09 -40.06 -10.72
CA ALA A 287 -36.85 -40.33 -10.01
C ALA A 287 -36.93 -39.89 -8.53
N LEU A 288 -37.49 -38.72 -8.24
CA LEU A 288 -37.67 -38.20 -6.88
C LEU A 288 -38.68 -39.01 -6.04
N GLU A 289 -39.71 -39.58 -6.67
CA GLU A 289 -40.68 -40.47 -6.01
C GLU A 289 -40.05 -41.81 -5.63
N LEU A 290 -39.20 -42.35 -6.51
CA LEU A 290 -38.59 -43.67 -6.35
C LEU A 290 -37.44 -43.67 -5.34
N TYR A 291 -36.58 -42.65 -5.39
CA TYR A 291 -35.45 -42.50 -4.50
C TYR A 291 -35.17 -41.03 -4.29
N ASP A 292 -35.08 -40.62 -3.04
CA ASP A 292 -35.03 -39.22 -2.69
C ASP A 292 -33.63 -38.81 -2.18
N GLY A 293 -32.70 -39.76 -2.07
CA GLY A 293 -31.34 -39.59 -1.59
C GLY A 293 -30.30 -39.15 -2.64
N ASP A 294 -30.72 -38.52 -3.75
CA ASP A 294 -29.83 -37.91 -4.74
C ASP A 294 -30.36 -36.51 -5.15
N VAL A 295 -29.56 -35.49 -4.84
CA VAL A 295 -29.88 -34.07 -5.07
C VAL A 295 -29.87 -33.71 -6.56
N SER A 296 -29.21 -34.52 -7.39
CA SER A 296 -29.06 -34.23 -8.82
C SER A 296 -30.41 -34.17 -9.55
N PHE A 297 -31.43 -34.89 -9.07
CA PHE A 297 -32.78 -34.85 -9.64
C PHE A 297 -33.40 -33.44 -9.53
N LEU A 298 -33.34 -32.82 -8.33
CA LEU A 298 -33.84 -31.46 -8.10
C LEU A 298 -33.03 -30.42 -8.88
N SER A 299 -31.69 -30.56 -8.89
CA SER A 299 -30.82 -29.65 -9.66
C SER A 299 -31.07 -29.74 -11.17
N ASN A 300 -31.40 -30.92 -11.69
CA ASN A 300 -31.68 -31.10 -13.12
C ASN A 300 -33.08 -30.59 -13.48
N ARG A 301 -34.10 -30.84 -12.64
CA ARG A 301 -35.44 -30.26 -12.82
C ARG A 301 -35.41 -28.72 -12.77
N ALA A 302 -34.64 -28.14 -11.85
CA ALA A 302 -34.40 -26.70 -11.81
C ALA A 302 -33.80 -26.15 -13.11
N ALA A 303 -32.94 -26.93 -13.78
CA ALA A 303 -32.37 -26.54 -15.08
C ALA A 303 -33.46 -26.48 -16.15
N VAL A 304 -34.38 -27.45 -16.16
CA VAL A 304 -35.54 -27.45 -17.07
C VAL A 304 -36.39 -26.21 -16.84
N HIS A 305 -36.77 -25.93 -15.58
CA HIS A 305 -37.59 -24.77 -15.24
C HIS A 305 -36.93 -23.45 -15.67
N PHE A 306 -35.61 -23.32 -15.48
CA PHE A 306 -34.86 -22.17 -15.95
C PHE A 306 -34.93 -21.97 -17.47
N GLU A 307 -34.76 -23.03 -18.26
CA GLU A 307 -34.83 -22.97 -19.73
C GLU A 307 -36.24 -22.69 -20.25
N THR A 308 -37.27 -23.21 -19.56
CA THR A 308 -38.68 -22.95 -19.91
C THR A 308 -39.16 -21.55 -19.51
N GLY A 309 -38.36 -20.78 -18.77
CA GLY A 309 -38.71 -19.44 -18.30
C GLY A 309 -39.55 -19.40 -17.02
N ASP A 310 -39.84 -20.55 -16.41
CA ASP A 310 -40.50 -20.64 -15.10
C ASP A 310 -39.46 -20.42 -13.99
N TYR A 311 -39.17 -19.14 -13.74
CA TYR A 311 -38.13 -18.74 -12.80
C TYR A 311 -38.52 -19.01 -11.33
N ASP A 312 -39.82 -18.99 -10.99
CA ASP A 312 -40.27 -19.24 -9.62
C ASP A 312 -40.15 -20.73 -9.27
N ALA A 313 -40.57 -21.62 -10.18
CA ALA A 313 -40.38 -23.06 -10.01
C ALA A 313 -38.89 -23.46 -10.01
N CYS A 314 -38.06 -22.77 -10.81
CA CYS A 314 -36.60 -22.93 -10.78
C CYS A 314 -36.00 -22.55 -9.42
N ILE A 315 -36.40 -21.41 -8.85
CA ILE A 315 -35.91 -20.95 -7.55
C ILE A 315 -36.32 -21.94 -6.45
N ALA A 316 -37.57 -22.40 -6.45
CA ALA A 316 -38.07 -23.38 -5.49
C ALA A 316 -37.29 -24.70 -5.56
N ASP A 317 -37.04 -25.23 -6.76
CA ASP A 317 -36.23 -26.44 -6.92
C ASP A 317 -34.77 -26.25 -6.52
N CYS A 318 -34.19 -25.06 -6.74
CA CYS A 318 -32.85 -24.75 -6.28
C CYS A 318 -32.77 -24.65 -4.76
N GLU A 319 -33.78 -24.10 -4.08
CA GLU A 319 -33.85 -24.08 -2.62
C GLU A 319 -33.99 -25.48 -2.05
N ALA A 320 -34.90 -26.29 -2.58
CA ALA A 320 -35.06 -27.68 -2.21
C ALA A 320 -33.77 -28.49 -2.43
N ALA A 321 -33.04 -28.23 -3.52
CA ALA A 321 -31.75 -28.87 -3.78
C ALA A 321 -30.66 -28.47 -2.77
N VAL A 322 -30.66 -27.21 -2.31
CA VAL A 322 -29.70 -26.74 -1.29
C VAL A 322 -30.02 -27.38 0.07
N ASP A 323 -31.27 -27.38 0.49
CA ASP A 323 -31.70 -27.94 1.77
C ASP A 323 -31.45 -29.45 1.80
N LYS A 324 -31.92 -30.17 0.78
CA LYS A 324 -31.71 -31.61 0.65
C LYS A 324 -30.24 -31.97 0.47
N GLY A 325 -29.46 -31.13 -0.22
CA GLY A 325 -28.02 -31.32 -0.35
C GLY A 325 -27.27 -31.19 0.97
N ARG A 326 -27.75 -30.35 1.89
CA ARG A 326 -27.19 -30.24 3.24
C ARG A 326 -27.57 -31.44 4.10
N GLU A 327 -28.82 -31.91 4.00
CA GLU A 327 -29.29 -33.12 4.69
C GLU A 327 -28.50 -34.36 4.27
N LEU A 328 -28.32 -34.55 2.96
CA LEU A 328 -27.63 -35.72 2.38
C LEU A 328 -26.10 -35.60 2.37
N ARG A 329 -25.54 -34.47 2.84
CA ARG A 329 -24.10 -34.15 2.76
C ARG A 329 -23.54 -34.29 1.34
N ALA A 330 -24.30 -33.79 0.35
CA ALA A 330 -23.92 -33.81 -1.05
C ALA A 330 -22.69 -32.92 -1.31
N ASP A 331 -22.00 -33.17 -2.44
CA ASP A 331 -20.85 -32.38 -2.86
C ASP A 331 -21.23 -30.88 -2.94
N TYR A 332 -20.41 -30.04 -2.30
CA TYR A 332 -20.58 -28.58 -2.24
C TYR A 332 -20.69 -27.94 -3.64
N LYS A 333 -20.13 -28.57 -4.68
CA LYS A 333 -20.28 -28.14 -6.09
C LYS A 333 -21.72 -28.21 -6.58
N ILE A 334 -22.51 -29.19 -6.13
CA ILE A 334 -23.91 -29.36 -6.52
C ILE A 334 -24.76 -28.25 -5.87
N ILE A 335 -24.50 -27.97 -4.60
CA ILE A 335 -25.14 -26.86 -3.86
C ILE A 335 -24.79 -25.52 -4.49
N ALA A 336 -23.51 -25.27 -4.79
CA ALA A 336 -23.07 -24.06 -5.47
C ALA A 336 -23.71 -23.92 -6.86
N ARG A 337 -23.82 -25.01 -7.63
CA ARG A 337 -24.50 -24.99 -8.95
C ARG A 337 -25.98 -24.62 -8.83
N ALA A 338 -26.68 -25.15 -7.82
CA ALA A 338 -28.07 -24.78 -7.54
C ALA A 338 -28.20 -23.29 -7.16
N LEU A 339 -27.31 -22.78 -6.30
CA LEU A 339 -27.28 -21.36 -5.94
C LEU A 339 -26.96 -20.44 -7.14
N THR A 340 -26.01 -20.80 -7.99
CA THR A 340 -25.72 -20.05 -9.22
C THR A 340 -26.94 -20.02 -10.14
N ARG A 341 -27.68 -21.13 -10.28
CA ARG A 341 -28.90 -21.18 -11.09
C ARG A 341 -30.03 -20.32 -10.48
N LYS A 342 -30.21 -20.36 -9.17
CA LYS A 342 -31.13 -19.47 -8.45
C LYS A 342 -30.80 -17.99 -8.69
N ALA A 343 -29.52 -17.63 -8.61
CA ALA A 343 -29.08 -16.27 -8.89
C ALA A 343 -29.36 -15.86 -10.35
N ASN A 344 -29.11 -16.75 -11.33
CA ASN A 344 -29.45 -16.50 -12.73
C ASN A 344 -30.96 -16.23 -12.92
N ALA A 345 -31.82 -17.00 -12.25
CA ALA A 345 -33.27 -16.83 -12.31
C ALA A 345 -33.70 -15.46 -11.73
N LEU A 346 -33.10 -15.04 -10.61
CA LEU A 346 -33.34 -13.73 -10.00
C LEU A 346 -32.89 -12.56 -10.89
N VAL A 347 -31.78 -12.70 -11.62
CA VAL A 347 -31.36 -11.71 -12.62
C VAL A 347 -32.40 -11.58 -13.73
N LYS A 348 -32.96 -12.70 -14.22
CA LYS A 348 -34.00 -12.69 -15.25
C LYS A 348 -35.32 -12.09 -14.76
N GLN A 349 -35.62 -12.19 -13.47
CA GLN A 349 -36.74 -11.49 -12.84
C GLN A 349 -36.46 -9.99 -12.56
N GLY A 350 -35.28 -9.46 -12.88
CA GLY A 350 -34.89 -8.08 -12.61
C GLY A 350 -34.55 -7.77 -11.15
N LYS A 351 -34.47 -8.79 -10.28
CA LYS A 351 -34.18 -8.65 -8.84
C LYS A 351 -32.67 -8.64 -8.57
N LEU A 352 -31.96 -7.67 -9.16
CA LEU A 352 -30.50 -7.64 -9.24
C LEU A 352 -29.79 -7.68 -7.88
N GLU A 353 -30.28 -6.94 -6.87
CA GLU A 353 -29.71 -6.91 -5.51
C GLU A 353 -29.77 -8.29 -4.84
N THR A 354 -30.93 -8.95 -4.96
CA THR A 354 -31.10 -10.30 -4.39
C THR A 354 -30.22 -11.32 -5.11
N ALA A 355 -30.08 -11.20 -6.43
CA ALA A 355 -29.22 -12.08 -7.22
C ALA A 355 -27.74 -11.98 -6.82
N ILE A 356 -27.24 -10.76 -6.57
CA ILE A 356 -25.87 -10.52 -6.07
C ILE A 356 -25.63 -11.28 -4.76
N GLY A 357 -26.56 -11.18 -3.80
CA GLY A 357 -26.45 -11.90 -2.53
C GLY A 357 -26.42 -13.42 -2.71
N VAL A 358 -27.17 -13.97 -3.67
CA VAL A 358 -27.16 -15.41 -3.95
C VAL A 358 -25.91 -15.85 -4.71
N TYR A 359 -25.38 -15.07 -5.65
CA TYR A 359 -24.09 -15.35 -6.28
C TYR A 359 -22.94 -15.38 -5.28
N GLN A 360 -22.94 -14.45 -4.32
CA GLN A 360 -21.95 -14.43 -3.24
C GLN A 360 -22.04 -15.70 -2.39
N LYS A 361 -23.26 -16.14 -2.03
CA LYS A 361 -23.49 -17.43 -1.34
C LYS A 361 -22.99 -18.62 -2.17
N SER A 362 -23.22 -18.63 -3.48
CA SER A 362 -22.68 -19.69 -4.35
C SER A 362 -21.15 -19.73 -4.30
N LEU A 363 -20.49 -18.57 -4.39
CA LEU A 363 -19.03 -18.47 -4.36
C LEU A 363 -18.42 -18.82 -3.00
N THR A 364 -19.18 -18.74 -1.90
CA THR A 364 -18.75 -19.25 -0.60
C THR A 364 -18.81 -20.78 -0.51
N GLU A 365 -19.75 -21.42 -1.21
CA GLU A 365 -19.86 -22.88 -1.28
C GLU A 365 -18.83 -23.48 -2.26
N HIS A 366 -18.67 -22.88 -3.44
CA HIS A 366 -17.63 -23.25 -4.42
C HIS A 366 -17.25 -22.05 -5.30
N ARG A 367 -15.96 -21.71 -5.33
CA ARG A 367 -15.46 -20.63 -6.20
C ARG A 367 -15.41 -21.07 -7.66
N ASN A 368 -16.25 -20.48 -8.50
CA ASN A 368 -16.31 -20.73 -9.94
C ASN A 368 -16.13 -19.41 -10.72
N ALA A 369 -15.28 -19.43 -11.76
CA ALA A 369 -15.01 -18.30 -12.64
C ALA A 369 -16.27 -17.78 -13.36
N ASP A 370 -17.14 -18.68 -13.85
CA ASP A 370 -18.39 -18.29 -14.53
C ASP A 370 -19.34 -17.56 -13.57
N THR A 371 -19.47 -18.05 -12.34
CA THR A 371 -20.31 -17.42 -11.29
C THR A 371 -19.76 -16.05 -10.89
N LEU A 372 -18.43 -15.91 -10.79
CA LEU A 372 -17.79 -14.62 -10.50
C LEU A 372 -18.01 -13.61 -11.63
N LYS A 373 -17.91 -14.04 -12.89
CA LYS A 373 -18.17 -13.18 -14.05
C LYS A 373 -19.61 -12.66 -14.03
N ARG A 374 -20.59 -13.54 -13.79
CA ARG A 374 -22.02 -13.18 -13.69
C ARG A 374 -22.31 -12.23 -12.53
N LEU A 375 -21.64 -12.41 -11.39
CA LEU A 375 -21.73 -11.47 -10.26
C LEU A 375 -21.26 -10.06 -10.67
N GLN A 376 -20.10 -9.95 -11.31
CA GLN A 376 -19.56 -8.66 -11.76
C GLN A 376 -20.45 -7.98 -12.80
N GLU A 377 -21.00 -8.75 -13.74
CA GLU A 377 -21.98 -8.26 -14.73
C GLU A 377 -23.25 -7.75 -14.06
N THR A 378 -23.76 -8.47 -13.05
CA THR A 378 -24.95 -8.08 -12.29
C THR A 378 -24.71 -6.83 -11.45
N GLU A 379 -23.55 -6.70 -10.79
CA GLU A 379 -23.15 -5.48 -10.06
C GLU A 379 -22.98 -4.27 -10.98
N LYS A 380 -22.53 -4.48 -12.23
CA LYS A 380 -22.46 -3.43 -13.24
C LYS A 380 -23.86 -3.01 -13.67
N ALA A 381 -24.74 -3.95 -14.01
CA ALA A 381 -26.11 -3.68 -14.41
C ALA A 381 -26.90 -2.93 -13.32
N LEU A 382 -26.70 -3.30 -12.05
CA LEU A 382 -27.31 -2.60 -10.92
C LEU A 382 -26.85 -1.13 -10.82
N ARG A 383 -25.55 -0.88 -10.98
CA ARG A 383 -25.00 0.49 -10.96
C ARG A 383 -25.54 1.33 -12.11
N GLU A 384 -25.65 0.76 -13.30
CA GLU A 384 -26.21 1.44 -14.47
C GLU A 384 -27.70 1.77 -14.27
N ALA A 385 -28.49 0.84 -13.73
CA ALA A 385 -29.88 1.07 -13.38
C ALA A 385 -30.05 2.17 -12.31
N GLN A 386 -29.23 2.15 -11.26
CA GLN A 386 -29.22 3.18 -10.22
C GLN A 386 -28.80 4.55 -10.74
N GLN A 387 -27.79 4.60 -11.62
CA GLN A 387 -27.35 5.85 -12.25
C GLN A 387 -28.42 6.42 -13.17
N ALA A 388 -29.09 5.57 -13.97
CA ALA A 388 -30.21 5.98 -14.81
C ALA A 388 -31.37 6.53 -13.97
N ALA A 389 -31.69 5.88 -12.84
CA ALA A 389 -32.72 6.35 -11.91
C ALA A 389 -32.34 7.67 -11.21
N TYR A 390 -31.05 8.00 -11.12
CA TYR A 390 -30.56 9.25 -10.50
C TYR A 390 -30.65 10.47 -11.44
N ILE A 391 -30.76 10.25 -12.75
CA ILE A 391 -30.82 11.31 -13.75
C ILE A 391 -32.19 12.00 -13.67
N ASN A 392 -32.17 13.30 -13.42
CA ASN A 392 -33.36 14.14 -13.39
C ASN A 392 -33.00 15.56 -13.83
N LEU A 393 -33.49 15.97 -15.00
CA LEU A 393 -33.12 17.24 -15.63
C LEU A 393 -33.73 18.45 -14.92
N ASP A 394 -34.89 18.31 -14.29
CA ASP A 394 -35.55 19.39 -13.55
C ASP A 394 -34.75 19.72 -12.27
N ILE A 395 -34.35 18.69 -11.52
CA ILE A 395 -33.49 18.85 -10.34
C ILE A 395 -32.10 19.37 -10.77
N SER A 396 -31.57 18.91 -11.91
CA SER A 396 -30.33 19.47 -12.48
C SER A 396 -30.44 20.97 -12.73
N ALA A 397 -31.56 21.43 -13.29
CA ALA A 397 -31.81 22.85 -13.54
C ALA A 397 -31.97 23.66 -12.24
N GLU A 398 -32.67 23.12 -11.25
CA GLU A 398 -32.83 23.75 -9.93
C GLU A 398 -31.47 23.91 -9.22
N GLU A 399 -30.65 22.86 -9.18
CA GLU A 399 -29.31 22.89 -8.59
C GLU A 399 -28.37 23.83 -9.33
N LYS A 400 -28.49 23.95 -10.67
CA LYS A 400 -27.77 24.95 -11.44
C LYS A 400 -28.14 26.37 -10.98
N GLU A 401 -29.41 26.68 -10.76
CA GLU A 401 -29.82 28.01 -10.29
C GLU A 401 -29.35 28.30 -8.86
N LYS A 402 -29.35 27.30 -7.96
CA LYS A 402 -28.71 27.41 -6.63
C LYS A 402 -27.22 27.69 -6.75
N GLY A 403 -26.52 27.00 -7.66
CA GLY A 403 -25.12 27.26 -7.97
C GLY A 403 -24.88 28.68 -8.47
N ASN A 404 -25.76 29.18 -9.36
CA ASN A 404 -25.70 30.56 -9.87
C ASN A 404 -25.92 31.60 -8.76
N ALA A 405 -26.87 31.36 -7.86
CA ALA A 405 -27.13 32.23 -6.71
C ALA A 405 -25.91 32.26 -5.76
N ALA A 406 -25.40 31.10 -5.38
CA ALA A 406 -24.20 30.99 -4.55
C ALA A 406 -22.97 31.65 -5.20
N PHE A 407 -22.83 31.55 -6.52
CA PHE A 407 -21.75 32.22 -7.26
C PHE A 407 -21.85 33.76 -7.18
N LYS A 408 -23.07 34.32 -7.36
CA LYS A 408 -23.32 35.77 -7.25
C LYS A 408 -23.02 36.29 -5.85
N GLU A 409 -23.32 35.50 -4.84
CA GLU A 409 -23.03 35.79 -3.43
C GLU A 409 -21.57 35.52 -3.03
N GLN A 410 -20.71 35.16 -3.99
CA GLN A 410 -19.29 34.84 -3.78
C GLN A 410 -19.05 33.63 -2.85
N ARG A 411 -20.07 32.79 -2.65
CA ARG A 411 -20.01 31.51 -1.94
C ARG A 411 -19.53 30.40 -2.89
N TYR A 412 -18.30 30.53 -3.39
CA TYR A 412 -17.75 29.67 -4.45
C TYR A 412 -17.67 28.17 -4.11
N PRO A 413 -17.33 27.73 -2.87
CA PRO A 413 -17.35 26.30 -2.53
C PRO A 413 -18.75 25.69 -2.60
N GLU A 414 -19.78 26.43 -2.16
CA GLU A 414 -21.18 26.02 -2.23
C GLU A 414 -21.67 25.97 -3.68
N ALA A 415 -21.27 26.94 -4.50
CA ALA A 415 -21.54 26.93 -5.94
C ALA A 415 -20.94 25.69 -6.63
N VAL A 416 -19.71 25.30 -6.28
CA VAL A 416 -19.08 24.06 -6.80
C VAL A 416 -19.88 22.82 -6.42
N THR A 417 -20.39 22.73 -5.19
CA THR A 417 -21.24 21.59 -4.79
C THR A 417 -22.53 21.53 -5.58
N HIS A 418 -23.24 22.65 -5.74
CA HIS A 418 -24.48 22.72 -6.50
C HIS A 418 -24.27 22.44 -7.99
N TYR A 419 -23.23 23.00 -8.63
CA TYR A 419 -22.91 22.67 -10.02
C TYR A 419 -22.48 21.22 -10.20
N SER A 420 -21.77 20.63 -9.23
CA SER A 420 -21.40 19.22 -9.29
C SER A 420 -22.61 18.31 -9.17
N GLU A 421 -23.59 18.67 -8.34
CA GLU A 421 -24.84 17.94 -8.24
C GLU A 421 -25.68 18.08 -9.51
N ALA A 422 -25.76 19.29 -10.07
CA ALA A 422 -26.41 19.54 -11.35
C ALA A 422 -25.82 18.68 -12.48
N ILE A 423 -24.49 18.55 -12.55
CA ILE A 423 -23.81 17.69 -13.55
C ILE A 423 -24.13 16.21 -13.33
N LYS A 424 -24.28 15.74 -12.09
CA LYS A 424 -24.64 14.33 -11.81
C LYS A 424 -26.08 14.02 -12.19
N ARG A 425 -26.99 14.96 -11.95
CA ARG A 425 -28.42 14.83 -12.27
C ARG A 425 -28.70 15.01 -13.76
N GLY A 426 -27.87 15.80 -14.45
CA GLY A 426 -27.92 16.01 -15.89
C GLY A 426 -26.53 15.82 -16.51
N PRO A 427 -26.02 14.58 -16.60
CA PRO A 427 -24.74 14.30 -17.22
C PRO A 427 -24.79 14.60 -18.73
N PRO A 428 -23.65 14.75 -19.43
CA PRO A 428 -23.63 15.04 -20.87
C PRO A 428 -24.43 14.05 -21.74
N SER A 429 -24.57 12.79 -21.30
CA SER A 429 -25.39 11.78 -21.98
C SER A 429 -26.90 12.05 -21.92
N ALA A 430 -27.36 12.85 -20.96
CA ALA A 430 -28.76 13.19 -20.74
C ALA A 430 -29.06 14.69 -20.92
N ASN A 431 -28.07 15.57 -20.70
CA ASN A 431 -28.18 17.01 -20.84
C ASN A 431 -27.14 17.53 -21.85
N PRO A 432 -27.55 17.81 -23.10
CA PRO A 432 -26.67 18.39 -24.12
C PRO A 432 -26.04 19.73 -23.72
N GLU A 433 -26.67 20.48 -22.78
CA GLU A 433 -26.15 21.76 -22.29
C GLU A 433 -25.22 21.63 -21.07
N ALA A 434 -24.83 20.41 -20.68
CA ALA A 434 -23.97 20.17 -19.52
C ALA A 434 -22.65 20.96 -19.59
N TYR A 435 -22.13 21.26 -20.78
CA TYR A 435 -20.92 22.08 -20.99
C TYR A 435 -21.01 23.46 -20.28
N LYS A 436 -22.21 24.04 -20.14
CA LYS A 436 -22.41 25.30 -19.40
C LYS A 436 -22.13 25.13 -17.91
N LEU A 437 -22.49 23.99 -17.33
CA LEU A 437 -22.23 23.66 -15.92
C LEU A 437 -20.73 23.49 -15.65
N TYR A 438 -20.01 22.82 -16.55
CA TYR A 438 -18.55 22.73 -16.50
C TYR A 438 -17.90 24.12 -16.59
N SER A 439 -18.36 24.98 -17.49
CA SER A 439 -17.87 26.37 -17.59
C SER A 439 -18.09 27.18 -16.30
N ASN A 440 -19.26 27.03 -15.67
CA ASN A 440 -19.61 27.73 -14.42
C ASN A 440 -18.80 27.19 -13.24
N ARG A 441 -18.59 25.87 -13.15
CA ARG A 441 -17.77 25.26 -12.11
C ARG A 441 -16.28 25.58 -12.28
N ALA A 442 -15.77 25.61 -13.52
CA ALA A 442 -14.43 26.10 -13.83
C ALA A 442 -14.22 27.54 -13.35
N ALA A 443 -15.21 28.42 -13.53
CA ALA A 443 -15.17 29.80 -13.02
C ALA A 443 -15.06 29.84 -11.48
N CYS A 444 -15.77 28.95 -10.78
CA CYS A 444 -15.65 28.82 -9.32
C CYS A 444 -14.24 28.38 -8.92
N TYR A 445 -13.68 27.38 -9.61
CA TYR A 445 -12.32 26.90 -9.35
C TYR A 445 -11.25 27.97 -9.60
N THR A 446 -11.40 28.81 -10.63
CA THR A 446 -10.55 29.99 -10.83
C THR A 446 -10.59 30.92 -9.61
N LYS A 447 -11.77 31.19 -9.05
CA LYS A 447 -11.93 32.04 -7.86
C LYS A 447 -11.39 31.40 -6.57
N LEU A 448 -11.37 30.08 -6.51
CA LEU A 448 -10.86 29.31 -5.37
C LEU A 448 -9.34 29.03 -5.45
N GLY A 449 -8.69 29.34 -6.57
CA GLY A 449 -7.28 29.00 -6.79
C GLY A 449 -7.01 27.53 -7.08
N ALA A 450 -8.06 26.72 -7.32
CA ALA A 450 -7.96 25.32 -7.71
C ALA A 450 -7.75 25.21 -9.23
N LEU A 451 -6.59 25.69 -9.70
CA LEU A 451 -6.36 25.97 -11.12
C LEU A 451 -6.40 24.70 -11.99
N ASN A 452 -5.91 23.57 -11.48
CA ASN A 452 -5.86 22.29 -12.21
C ASN A 452 -7.25 21.66 -12.39
N GLU A 453 -8.09 21.71 -11.36
CA GLU A 453 -9.48 21.24 -11.41
C GLU A 453 -10.32 22.10 -12.36
N GLY A 454 -10.10 23.42 -12.32
CA GLY A 454 -10.70 24.35 -13.27
C GLY A 454 -10.29 24.05 -14.71
N LEU A 455 -9.01 23.71 -14.95
CA LEU A 455 -8.49 23.45 -16.29
C LEU A 455 -9.14 22.20 -16.90
N LYS A 456 -9.31 21.14 -16.10
CA LYS A 456 -10.06 19.93 -16.52
C LYS A 456 -11.50 20.24 -16.91
N ASP A 457 -12.19 21.04 -16.12
CA ASP A 457 -13.58 21.43 -16.42
C ASP A 457 -13.67 22.33 -17.65
N ALA A 458 -12.70 23.24 -17.85
CA ALA A 458 -12.64 24.08 -19.04
C ALA A 458 -12.35 23.26 -20.31
N GLU A 459 -11.51 22.22 -20.22
CA GLU A 459 -11.25 21.29 -21.32
C GLU A 459 -12.45 20.42 -21.65
N GLU A 460 -13.13 19.86 -20.65
CA GLU A 460 -14.35 19.09 -20.89
C GLU A 460 -15.46 19.99 -21.47
N CYS A 461 -15.54 21.25 -21.05
CA CYS A 461 -16.44 22.25 -21.63
C CYS A 461 -16.18 22.46 -23.14
N ILE A 462 -14.91 22.66 -23.53
CA ILE A 462 -14.53 22.85 -24.94
C ILE A 462 -14.75 21.56 -25.74
N LYS A 463 -14.47 20.39 -25.16
CA LYS A 463 -14.71 19.09 -25.80
C LYS A 463 -16.19 18.84 -26.09
N LEU A 464 -17.06 19.21 -25.15
CA LEU A 464 -18.51 19.06 -25.29
C LEU A 464 -19.12 20.13 -26.22
N ALA A 465 -18.58 21.36 -26.22
CA ALA A 465 -19.02 22.45 -27.07
C ALA A 465 -17.83 23.28 -27.61
N PRO A 466 -17.23 22.88 -28.75
CA PRO A 466 -16.06 23.55 -29.32
C PRO A 466 -16.30 24.98 -29.79
N GLU A 467 -17.53 25.37 -30.10
CA GLU A 467 -17.88 26.73 -30.53
C GLU A 467 -18.15 27.68 -29.34
N PHE A 468 -18.15 27.16 -28.11
CA PHE A 468 -18.49 27.94 -26.93
C PHE A 468 -17.30 28.79 -26.45
N ALA A 469 -17.24 30.04 -26.91
CA ALA A 469 -16.17 31.01 -26.61
C ALA A 469 -15.83 31.17 -25.12
N LYS A 470 -16.82 31.01 -24.22
CA LYS A 470 -16.59 31.05 -22.77
C LYS A 470 -15.72 29.90 -22.27
N GLY A 471 -15.74 28.72 -22.90
CA GLY A 471 -14.84 27.61 -22.56
C GLY A 471 -13.37 27.99 -22.73
N TYR A 472 -13.04 28.59 -23.87
CA TYR A 472 -11.72 29.16 -24.15
C TYR A 472 -11.36 30.32 -23.21
N SER A 473 -12.34 31.17 -22.89
CA SER A 473 -12.15 32.25 -21.91
C SER A 473 -11.81 31.69 -20.52
N ARG A 474 -12.47 30.61 -20.07
CA ARG A 474 -12.16 29.94 -18.79
C ARG A 474 -10.78 29.30 -18.81
N LYS A 475 -10.45 28.54 -19.85
CA LYS A 475 -9.15 27.88 -20.00
C LYS A 475 -8.00 28.90 -20.05
N GLY A 476 -8.13 29.93 -20.88
CA GLY A 476 -7.15 31.01 -21.01
C GLY A 476 -6.97 31.78 -19.70
N HIS A 477 -8.05 32.03 -18.94
CA HIS A 477 -7.94 32.66 -17.62
C HIS A 477 -7.17 31.80 -16.62
N LEU A 478 -7.45 30.49 -16.59
CA LEU A 478 -6.75 29.56 -15.71
C LEU A 478 -5.27 29.46 -16.06
N GLN A 479 -4.93 29.35 -17.34
CA GLN A 479 -3.54 29.36 -17.82
C GLN A 479 -2.82 30.68 -17.51
N PHE A 480 -3.52 31.81 -17.66
CA PHE A 480 -3.00 33.12 -17.25
C PHE A 480 -2.67 33.15 -15.75
N PHE A 481 -3.54 32.64 -14.88
CA PHE A 481 -3.26 32.54 -13.44
C PHE A 481 -2.15 31.53 -13.11
N MET A 482 -1.97 30.50 -13.94
CA MET A 482 -0.83 29.58 -13.85
C MET A 482 0.47 30.19 -14.40
N LYS A 483 0.45 31.42 -14.91
CA LYS A 483 1.56 32.13 -15.58
C LYS A 483 2.04 31.45 -16.86
N GLU A 484 1.15 30.71 -17.54
CA GLU A 484 1.40 30.10 -18.85
C GLU A 484 0.91 31.05 -19.95
N PHE A 485 1.52 32.24 -20.06
CA PHE A 485 1.02 33.31 -20.91
C PHE A 485 1.00 32.94 -22.40
N ASP A 486 1.99 32.18 -22.88
CA ASP A 486 2.07 31.75 -24.27
C ASP A 486 0.91 30.80 -24.63
N LYS A 487 0.66 29.79 -23.79
CA LYS A 487 -0.48 28.86 -23.93
C LYS A 487 -1.82 29.56 -23.76
N ALA A 488 -1.89 30.56 -22.89
CA ALA A 488 -3.09 31.39 -22.72
C ALA A 488 -3.37 32.21 -23.98
N ILE A 489 -2.35 32.79 -24.62
CA ILE A 489 -2.45 33.51 -25.90
C ILE A 489 -3.01 32.57 -26.98
N GLU A 490 -2.44 31.38 -27.14
CA GLU A 490 -2.93 30.38 -28.11
C GLU A 490 -4.39 30.01 -27.85
N THR A 491 -4.76 29.81 -26.59
CA THR A 491 -6.13 29.46 -26.19
C THR A 491 -7.11 30.60 -26.45
N TYR A 492 -6.74 31.86 -26.17
CA TYR A 492 -7.58 33.02 -26.50
C TYR A 492 -7.71 33.22 -28.00
N GLN A 493 -6.62 33.07 -28.76
CA GLN A 493 -6.65 33.12 -30.22
C GLN A 493 -7.51 32.01 -30.82
N ALA A 494 -7.45 30.79 -30.27
CA ALA A 494 -8.31 29.69 -30.66
C ALA A 494 -9.79 30.01 -30.43
N GLY A 495 -10.14 30.62 -29.30
CA GLY A 495 -11.50 31.10 -29.04
C GLY A 495 -11.94 32.21 -30.00
N LEU A 496 -11.05 33.16 -30.32
CA LEU A 496 -11.33 34.28 -31.24
C LEU A 496 -11.55 33.83 -32.69
N LYS A 497 -11.11 32.63 -33.07
CA LYS A 497 -11.46 32.05 -34.38
C LYS A 497 -12.97 31.76 -34.49
N PHE A 498 -13.61 31.41 -33.38
CA PHE A 498 -15.04 31.11 -33.33
C PHE A 498 -15.89 32.34 -33.00
N ASP A 499 -15.39 33.24 -32.14
CA ASP A 499 -16.05 34.50 -31.80
C ASP A 499 -15.06 35.68 -31.90
N PRO A 500 -14.86 36.24 -33.11
CA PRO A 500 -13.86 37.28 -33.36
C PRO A 500 -14.13 38.60 -32.63
N GLU A 501 -15.38 38.86 -32.25
CA GLU A 501 -15.80 40.09 -31.54
C GLU A 501 -15.88 39.93 -30.02
N ASN A 502 -15.45 38.77 -29.49
CA ASN A 502 -15.52 38.52 -28.06
C ASN A 502 -14.56 39.41 -27.25
N GLN A 503 -15.14 40.33 -26.49
CA GLN A 503 -14.37 41.28 -25.68
C GLN A 503 -13.56 40.58 -24.57
N GLU A 504 -14.09 39.53 -23.92
CA GLU A 504 -13.41 38.82 -22.83
C GLU A 504 -12.13 38.11 -23.33
N LEU A 505 -12.19 37.54 -24.54
CA LEU A 505 -11.03 36.94 -25.20
C LEU A 505 -10.02 37.99 -25.68
N LYS A 506 -10.47 39.10 -26.30
CA LYS A 506 -9.60 40.22 -26.72
C LYS A 506 -8.86 40.83 -25.52
N GLU A 507 -9.57 41.04 -24.41
CA GLU A 507 -9.00 41.55 -23.15
C GLU A 507 -8.07 40.53 -22.47
N GLY A 508 -8.39 39.23 -22.53
CA GLY A 508 -7.50 38.16 -22.09
C GLY A 508 -6.18 38.16 -22.85
N LEU A 509 -6.25 38.26 -24.18
CA LEU A 509 -5.09 38.36 -25.06
C LEU A 509 -4.25 39.61 -24.76
N MET A 510 -4.88 40.79 -24.65
CA MET A 510 -4.21 42.04 -24.28
C MET A 510 -3.55 41.94 -22.91
N ARG A 511 -4.18 41.30 -21.93
CA ARG A 511 -3.58 41.06 -20.60
C ARG A 511 -2.37 40.15 -20.66
N CYS A 512 -2.40 39.07 -21.46
CA CYS A 512 -1.23 38.22 -21.66
C CYS A 512 -0.08 39.00 -22.30
N VAL A 513 -0.35 39.76 -23.37
CA VAL A 513 0.66 40.57 -24.07
C VAL A 513 1.21 41.66 -23.14
N ALA A 514 0.37 42.32 -22.35
CA ALA A 514 0.80 43.30 -21.36
C ALA A 514 1.64 42.66 -20.24
N ALA A 515 1.28 41.46 -19.77
CA ALA A 515 2.06 40.71 -18.79
C ALA A 515 3.44 40.33 -19.34
N ILE A 516 3.52 39.82 -20.58
CA ILE A 516 4.79 39.51 -21.25
C ILE A 516 5.62 40.78 -21.47
N ASN A 517 5.00 41.89 -21.91
CA ASN A 517 5.70 43.16 -22.12
C ASN A 517 6.20 43.78 -20.81
N LYS A 518 5.41 43.70 -19.73
CA LYS A 518 5.85 44.09 -18.38
C LYS A 518 7.03 43.23 -17.95
N MET A 519 6.96 41.92 -18.23
CA MET A 519 8.04 41.01 -17.91
C MET A 519 9.33 41.31 -18.68
N ASN A 520 9.22 41.72 -19.94
CA ASN A 520 10.36 42.06 -20.79
C ASN A 520 10.99 43.44 -20.45
N ARG A 521 10.33 44.28 -19.64
CA ARG A 521 10.83 45.61 -19.22
C ARG A 521 11.67 45.59 -17.93
N GLY A 522 11.94 44.42 -17.35
CA GLY A 522 12.78 44.28 -16.16
C GLY A 522 12.07 44.50 -14.82
N GLU A 523 10.74 44.62 -14.80
CA GLU A 523 9.93 44.62 -13.56
C GLU A 523 9.59 43.18 -13.13
N VAL A 524 10.58 42.29 -13.09
CA VAL A 524 10.38 40.85 -12.79
C VAL A 524 11.35 40.41 -11.72
N ASP A 525 10.83 39.70 -10.72
CA ASP A 525 11.62 39.02 -9.71
C ASP A 525 12.56 37.98 -10.37
N GLU A 526 13.81 37.91 -9.92
CA GLU A 526 14.85 37.02 -10.46
C GLU A 526 14.43 35.54 -10.35
N ALA A 527 13.61 35.22 -9.35
CA ALA A 527 13.00 33.90 -9.17
C ALA A 527 11.97 33.58 -10.27
N GLU A 528 11.22 34.57 -10.75
CA GLU A 528 10.15 34.43 -11.74
C GLU A 528 10.74 34.28 -13.16
N LEU A 529 11.88 34.92 -13.45
CA LEU A 529 12.64 34.72 -14.69
C LEU A 529 13.23 33.30 -14.79
N LYS A 530 13.79 32.78 -13.70
CA LYS A 530 14.38 31.44 -13.63
C LYS A 530 13.32 30.33 -13.74
N GLU A 531 12.14 30.55 -13.19
CA GLU A 531 10.99 29.64 -13.32
C GLU A 531 10.46 29.61 -14.77
N ARG A 532 10.44 30.74 -15.48
CA ARG A 532 10.05 30.81 -16.90
C ARG A 532 11.03 30.04 -17.80
N GLN A 533 12.34 30.20 -17.57
CA GLN A 533 13.36 29.45 -18.30
C GLN A 533 13.25 27.94 -18.06
N ALA A 534 13.00 27.53 -16.80
CA ALA A 534 12.76 26.12 -16.47
C ALA A 534 11.50 25.55 -17.15
N ARG A 535 10.42 26.34 -17.24
CA ARG A 535 9.17 25.93 -17.90
C ARG A 535 9.28 25.89 -19.43
N GLY A 536 9.97 26.85 -20.04
CA GLY A 536 10.26 26.84 -21.48
C GLY A 536 11.14 25.66 -21.89
N MET A 537 12.10 25.28 -21.03
CA MET A 537 12.93 24.07 -21.21
C MET A 537 12.19 22.78 -20.86
N ALA A 538 11.06 22.84 -20.14
CA ALA A 538 10.21 21.68 -19.88
C ALA A 538 9.11 21.48 -20.95
N ASP A 539 9.02 22.38 -21.94
CA ASP A 539 8.05 22.26 -23.03
C ASP A 539 8.44 21.08 -23.96
N PRO A 540 7.56 20.08 -24.15
CA PRO A 540 7.83 18.94 -25.02
C PRO A 540 8.16 19.32 -26.47
N GLU A 541 7.60 20.43 -26.99
CA GLU A 541 7.88 20.91 -28.34
C GLU A 541 9.29 21.51 -28.41
N VAL A 542 9.68 22.32 -27.42
CA VAL A 542 11.06 22.87 -27.32
C VAL A 542 12.07 21.75 -27.13
N GLN A 543 11.77 20.75 -26.28
CA GLN A 543 12.59 19.55 -26.12
C GLN A 543 12.70 18.76 -27.43
N SER A 544 11.62 18.65 -28.21
CA SER A 544 11.66 17.99 -29.51
C SER A 544 12.58 18.72 -30.52
N ILE A 545 12.52 20.07 -30.55
CA ILE A 545 13.39 20.90 -31.39
C ILE A 545 14.85 20.77 -30.95
N LEU A 546 15.12 20.77 -29.65
CA LEU A 546 16.46 20.60 -29.10
C LEU A 546 16.98 19.16 -29.22
N SER A 547 16.10 18.17 -29.38
CA SER A 547 16.46 16.77 -29.62
C SER A 547 16.69 16.43 -31.10
N ASP A 548 16.24 17.30 -32.02
CA ASP A 548 16.42 17.16 -33.46
C ASP A 548 17.92 17.25 -33.80
N PRO A 549 18.54 16.17 -34.33
CA PRO A 549 19.97 16.13 -34.63
C PRO A 549 20.39 17.22 -35.62
N ILE A 550 19.52 17.59 -36.56
CA ILE A 550 19.77 18.64 -37.54
C ILE A 550 19.80 19.99 -36.85
N MET A 551 18.85 20.25 -35.93
CA MET A 551 18.83 21.50 -35.18
C MET A 551 20.00 21.64 -34.21
N ARG A 552 20.46 20.54 -33.59
CA ARG A 552 21.69 20.55 -32.78
C ARG A 552 22.90 20.94 -33.62
N GLN A 553 23.03 20.35 -34.81
CA GLN A 553 24.11 20.70 -35.74
C GLN A 553 24.00 22.15 -36.20
N VAL A 554 22.81 22.64 -36.53
CA VAL A 554 22.59 24.04 -36.93
C VAL A 554 22.98 25.01 -35.81
N LEU A 555 22.57 24.75 -34.56
CA LEU A 555 22.90 25.60 -33.42
C LEU A 555 24.41 25.61 -33.13
N GLN A 556 25.07 24.47 -33.34
CA GLN A 556 26.54 24.34 -33.24
C GLN A 556 27.25 25.10 -34.37
N ASP A 557 26.83 24.89 -35.62
CA ASP A 557 27.32 25.62 -36.79
C ASP A 557 27.14 27.13 -36.63
N MET A 558 26.05 27.57 -35.99
CA MET A 558 25.79 28.99 -35.70
C MET A 558 26.74 29.59 -34.65
N GLN A 559 27.23 28.79 -33.70
CA GLN A 559 28.22 29.22 -32.70
C GLN A 559 29.63 29.23 -33.26
N GLU A 560 29.95 28.29 -34.15
CA GLU A 560 31.31 28.05 -34.64
C GLU A 560 31.62 28.80 -35.96
N ASP A 561 30.63 29.04 -36.84
CA ASP A 561 30.82 29.73 -38.12
C ASP A 561 29.71 30.76 -38.45
N PRO A 562 30.04 32.07 -38.45
CA PRO A 562 29.12 33.15 -38.83
C PRO A 562 28.53 33.03 -40.25
N LYS A 563 29.21 32.35 -41.18
CA LYS A 563 28.71 32.14 -42.56
C LYS A 563 27.75 30.96 -42.66
N ALA A 564 27.99 29.89 -41.89
CA ALA A 564 27.07 28.77 -41.77
C ALA A 564 25.75 29.23 -41.13
N ALA A 565 25.80 30.11 -40.13
CA ALA A 565 24.63 30.74 -39.53
C ALA A 565 23.74 31.45 -40.57
N GLN A 566 24.35 32.19 -41.50
CA GLN A 566 23.64 32.90 -42.56
C GLN A 566 23.04 31.98 -43.62
N THR A 567 23.57 30.77 -43.78
CA THR A 567 23.11 29.76 -44.75
C THR A 567 21.93 28.97 -44.18
N HIS A 568 21.99 28.58 -42.91
CA HIS A 568 20.91 27.88 -42.21
C HIS A 568 19.67 28.76 -41.98
N MET A 569 19.87 30.06 -41.71
CA MET A 569 18.79 31.05 -41.60
C MET A 569 18.00 31.29 -42.90
N ARG A 570 18.50 30.82 -44.05
CA ARG A 570 17.75 30.88 -45.33
C ARG A 570 16.71 29.77 -45.43
N HIS A 571 16.82 28.71 -44.64
CA HIS A 571 15.84 27.64 -44.61
C HIS A 571 14.66 28.03 -43.71
N PRO A 572 13.44 28.18 -44.24
CA PRO A 572 12.32 28.77 -43.50
C PRO A 572 11.91 27.95 -42.27
N ASP A 573 12.06 26.63 -42.31
CA ASP A 573 11.73 25.75 -41.18
C ASP A 573 12.76 25.83 -40.05
N ILE A 574 14.04 25.98 -40.41
CA ILE A 574 15.13 26.15 -39.45
C ILE A 574 15.03 27.53 -38.79
N ALA A 575 14.76 28.58 -39.58
CA ALA A 575 14.55 29.93 -39.06
C ALA A 575 13.39 30.00 -38.05
N LYS A 576 12.24 29.36 -38.35
CA LYS A 576 11.11 29.28 -37.41
C LYS A 576 11.45 28.54 -36.12
N LYS A 577 12.22 27.45 -36.20
CA LYS A 577 12.69 26.71 -35.02
C LYS A 577 13.66 27.54 -34.17
N ILE A 578 14.53 28.35 -34.79
CA ILE A 578 15.45 29.26 -34.10
C ILE A 578 14.71 30.44 -33.44
N GLU A 579 13.72 31.02 -34.12
CA GLU A 579 12.91 32.11 -33.57
C GLU A 579 12.17 31.68 -32.29
N LYS A 580 11.66 30.45 -32.25
CA LYS A 580 11.07 29.84 -31.04
C LYS A 580 12.08 29.71 -29.87
N LEU A 581 13.38 29.60 -30.14
CA LEU A 581 14.43 29.47 -29.13
C LEU A 581 14.97 30.83 -28.62
N GLY A 582 14.91 31.89 -29.43
CA GLY A 582 15.56 33.19 -29.16
C GLY A 582 14.79 34.17 -28.26
N GLY A 583 13.50 33.96 -27.98
CA GLY A 583 12.64 34.96 -27.32
C GLY A 583 12.79 35.18 -25.81
N ASN A 584 13.79 34.58 -25.12
CA ASN A 584 13.71 34.37 -23.65
C ASN A 584 14.95 34.75 -22.79
N GLY A 585 15.81 35.70 -23.20
CA GLY A 585 16.96 36.07 -22.36
C GLY A 585 17.45 37.52 -22.47
N GLY A 586 17.39 38.27 -21.35
CA GLY A 586 18.18 39.50 -21.17
C GLY A 586 17.90 40.32 -19.90
N GLY A 587 18.82 40.27 -18.92
CA GLY A 587 19.35 41.47 -18.21
C GLY A 587 18.84 41.89 -16.81
N GLY A 588 19.57 41.48 -15.76
CA GLY A 588 20.29 42.37 -14.81
C GLY A 588 19.60 43.08 -13.62
N GLY A 589 19.85 42.57 -12.39
CA GLY A 589 20.48 43.33 -11.28
C GLY A 589 19.63 44.11 -10.24
N GLY A 590 19.61 43.63 -8.99
CA GLY A 590 19.79 44.47 -7.79
C GLY A 590 18.63 44.65 -6.79
N GLY A 591 18.70 43.95 -5.64
CA GLY A 591 18.54 44.53 -4.28
C GLY A 591 17.14 44.69 -3.64
N GLY A 592 16.85 43.86 -2.62
CA GLY A 592 16.38 44.32 -1.29
C GLY A 592 14.87 44.32 -0.94
N GLY A 593 14.46 43.36 -0.08
CA GLY A 593 13.71 43.60 1.18
C GLY A 593 12.17 43.76 1.20
N GLY A 594 11.50 42.82 1.90
CA GLY A 594 10.39 43.08 2.86
C GLY A 594 8.93 43.12 2.36
N ASP A 595 8.09 42.19 2.84
CA ASP A 595 6.87 42.49 3.65
C ASP A 595 5.84 41.34 3.63
N GLY A 596 5.66 40.69 4.78
CA GLY A 596 4.59 39.73 5.04
C GLY A 596 3.81 40.16 6.28
N ASP A 597 2.66 40.82 6.10
CA ASP A 597 1.72 41.05 7.22
C ASP A 597 0.23 41.27 6.83
N ALA A 598 -0.14 41.09 5.56
CA ALA A 598 -1.50 41.41 5.09
C ALA A 598 -2.54 40.28 5.21
N LEU A 599 -2.15 39.05 5.60
CA LEU A 599 -3.01 37.85 5.49
C LEU A 599 -3.84 37.57 6.75
N LEU A 600 -3.34 37.90 7.95
CA LEU A 600 -3.98 37.58 9.23
C LEU A 600 -5.20 38.48 9.52
N ALA A 601 -5.14 39.76 9.15
CA ALA A 601 -6.23 40.71 9.40
C ALA A 601 -7.52 40.41 8.60
N ARG A 602 -7.38 39.80 7.41
CA ARG A 602 -8.53 39.49 6.54
C ARG A 602 -9.28 38.21 6.96
N MET A 603 -8.65 37.32 7.72
CA MET A 603 -9.27 36.09 8.20
C MET A 603 -10.15 36.30 9.44
N ALA A 604 -9.76 37.23 10.32
CA ALA A 604 -10.52 37.55 11.54
C ALA A 604 -11.89 38.17 11.22
N LEU A 605 -11.96 39.07 10.24
CA LEU A 605 -13.19 39.78 9.85
C LEU A 605 -14.24 38.85 9.22
N ARG A 606 -13.79 37.80 8.51
CA ARG A 606 -14.67 36.84 7.83
C ARG A 606 -15.34 35.86 8.80
N ARG A 607 -14.72 35.60 9.96
CA ARG A 607 -15.25 34.72 11.01
C ARG A 607 -16.35 35.41 11.84
N LEU A 608 -16.22 36.71 12.08
CA LEU A 608 -17.22 37.52 12.80
C LEU A 608 -18.56 37.63 12.08
N LEU A 609 -18.53 37.69 10.74
CA LEU A 609 -19.75 37.84 9.94
C LEU A 609 -20.58 36.56 9.80
N LEU A 610 -19.94 35.38 9.95
CA LEU A 610 -20.63 34.09 9.82
C LEU A 610 -21.37 33.68 11.10
N ALA A 611 -20.83 34.03 12.27
CA ALA A 611 -21.48 33.77 13.57
C ALA A 611 -22.76 34.59 13.77
N ALA A 612 -22.78 35.84 13.27
CA ALA A 612 -23.96 36.70 13.34
C ALA A 612 -25.12 36.24 12.46
N ALA A 613 -24.85 35.49 11.38
CA ALA A 613 -25.86 35.06 10.42
C ALA A 613 -26.65 33.81 10.84
N LEU A 614 -26.16 33.03 11.82
CA LEU A 614 -26.74 31.74 12.22
C LEU A 614 -27.44 31.74 13.58
N GLY A 615 -27.50 32.87 14.29
CA GLY A 615 -28.23 32.99 15.57
C GLY A 615 -27.72 32.09 16.72
N LEU A 616 -26.55 31.46 16.55
CA LEU A 616 -25.90 30.65 17.57
C LEU A 616 -25.18 31.56 18.56
N SER A 617 -25.19 31.21 19.85
CA SER A 617 -24.34 31.90 20.81
C SER A 617 -22.88 31.74 20.40
N PHE A 618 -22.09 32.80 20.63
CA PHE A 618 -20.67 32.86 20.26
C PHE A 618 -19.84 31.68 20.79
N ALA A 619 -20.32 30.99 21.84
CA ALA A 619 -19.70 29.79 22.42
C ALA A 619 -19.95 28.51 21.60
N ALA A 620 -21.18 28.26 21.12
CA ALA A 620 -21.54 27.00 20.47
C ALA A 620 -21.02 26.88 19.02
N ALA A 621 -20.83 28.01 18.32
CA ALA A 621 -20.25 28.01 16.98
C ALA A 621 -18.71 27.92 16.97
N PHE A 622 -18.08 28.16 18.12
CA PHE A 622 -16.62 28.11 18.28
C PHE A 622 -16.09 26.70 18.59
N GLU A 623 -16.95 25.81 19.13
CA GLU A 623 -16.58 24.43 19.52
C GLU A 623 -16.56 23.41 18.37
N LEU A 624 -16.99 23.77 17.15
CA LEU A 624 -17.04 22.88 15.98
C LEU A 624 -16.02 23.21 14.88
N SER A 625 -15.10 24.16 15.12
CA SER A 625 -13.97 24.44 14.23
C SER A 625 -12.66 24.11 14.93
N ASP A 626 -11.76 23.41 14.24
CA ASP A 626 -10.43 22.96 14.67
C ASP A 626 -9.58 24.07 15.33
N ASN A 627 -9.88 24.43 16.58
CA ASN A 627 -8.91 25.01 17.49
C ASN A 627 -8.23 23.82 18.15
N ILE A 628 -7.07 23.43 17.61
CA ILE A 628 -6.24 22.46 18.28
C ILE A 628 -5.67 23.16 19.51
N VAL A 629 -6.39 22.99 20.62
CA VAL A 629 -5.91 23.39 21.94
C VAL A 629 -4.79 22.42 22.27
N TYR A 630 -3.59 22.95 22.57
CA TYR A 630 -2.54 22.17 23.18
C TYR A 630 -3.13 21.45 24.39
N ALA A 631 -3.18 20.11 24.33
CA ALA A 631 -3.75 19.33 25.40
C ALA A 631 -3.01 19.66 26.71
N PRO A 632 -3.69 20.13 27.77
CA PRO A 632 -3.03 20.44 29.04
C PRO A 632 -2.20 19.26 29.56
N SER A 633 -2.63 18.03 29.27
CA SER A 633 -1.90 16.82 29.65
C SER A 633 -0.55 16.63 28.94
N ASN A 634 -0.27 17.37 27.86
CA ASN A 634 1.03 17.39 27.19
C ASN A 634 2.01 18.38 27.82
N GLU A 635 1.57 19.19 28.80
CA GLU A 635 2.41 20.18 29.45
C GLU A 635 3.71 19.57 30.00
N GLY A 636 4.82 20.30 29.80
CA GLY A 636 6.16 19.86 30.19
C GLY A 636 6.86 18.93 29.19
N LEU A 637 6.19 18.47 28.12
CA LEU A 637 6.87 17.80 27.00
C LEU A 637 7.65 18.83 26.17
N ARG A 638 8.96 18.60 26.06
CA ARG A 638 9.97 19.45 25.41
C ARG A 638 10.97 18.54 24.68
N PRO A 639 10.60 18.02 23.50
CA PRO A 639 11.47 17.12 22.75
C PRO A 639 12.76 17.83 22.34
N GLN A 640 13.88 17.20 22.62
CA GLN A 640 15.17 17.52 22.03
C GLN A 640 15.46 16.55 20.89
N SER A 641 16.36 16.93 20.00
CA SER A 641 16.79 16.04 18.92
C SER A 641 18.28 16.14 18.66
N PHE A 642 18.84 15.08 18.12
CA PHE A 642 20.22 15.06 17.63
C PHE A 642 20.29 14.22 16.36
N THR A 643 21.27 14.54 15.51
CA THR A 643 21.45 13.82 14.24
C THR A 643 22.67 12.92 14.32
N ALA A 644 22.46 11.61 14.19
CA ALA A 644 23.51 10.59 14.11
C ALA A 644 23.27 9.70 12.89
N PHE A 645 24.34 9.31 12.17
CA PHE A 645 24.25 8.49 10.95
C PHE A 645 23.28 9.00 9.88
N ASN A 646 23.13 10.33 9.77
CA ASN A 646 22.15 11.00 8.91
C ASN A 646 20.68 10.70 9.24
N ARG A 647 20.38 10.48 10.52
CA ARG A 647 19.05 10.25 11.04
C ARG A 647 18.83 11.15 12.24
N THR A 648 17.64 11.70 12.37
CA THR A 648 17.29 12.57 13.50
C THR A 648 16.56 11.74 14.54
N HIS A 649 17.19 11.60 15.70
CA HIS A 649 16.66 10.91 16.87
C HIS A 649 16.05 11.95 17.83
N TYR A 650 15.04 11.54 18.60
CA TYR A 650 14.30 12.43 19.49
C TYR A 650 14.39 11.93 20.92
N TYR A 651 14.54 12.84 21.87
CA TYR A 651 14.68 12.46 23.27
C TYR A 651 14.16 13.54 24.21
N GLN A 652 13.91 13.16 25.46
CA GLN A 652 13.72 14.10 26.55
C GLN A 652 14.31 13.49 27.82
N VAL A 653 15.09 14.28 28.55
CA VAL A 653 15.72 13.88 29.81
C VAL A 653 15.01 14.62 30.95
N PRO A 654 14.48 13.94 31.97
CA PRO A 654 13.95 14.60 33.16
C PRO A 654 15.10 15.23 33.97
N GLU A 655 14.81 16.17 34.87
CA GLU A 655 15.84 16.86 35.66
C GLU A 655 16.71 15.90 36.48
N GLN A 656 16.13 14.81 36.99
CA GLN A 656 16.82 13.78 37.76
C GLN A 656 16.57 12.41 37.12
N PRO A 657 17.31 12.04 36.06
CA PRO A 657 17.07 10.79 35.36
C PRO A 657 17.53 9.60 36.21
N ARG A 658 16.65 8.62 36.41
CA ARG A 658 16.93 7.34 37.08
C ARG A 658 17.49 6.28 36.11
N GLY A 659 17.29 6.47 34.82
CA GLY A 659 17.66 5.53 33.75
C GLY A 659 17.20 6.05 32.39
N THR A 660 17.30 5.19 31.38
CA THR A 660 16.91 5.51 30.00
C THR A 660 15.99 4.44 29.44
N LEU A 661 14.86 4.83 28.84
CA LEU A 661 14.02 3.98 27.99
C LEU A 661 14.33 4.29 26.52
N VAL A 662 14.91 3.33 25.82
CA VAL A 662 15.20 3.41 24.38
C VAL A 662 14.07 2.75 23.60
N VAL A 663 13.54 3.45 22.61
CA VAL A 663 12.36 3.01 21.86
C VAL A 663 12.71 2.67 20.40
N PHE A 664 12.37 1.44 20.02
CA PHE A 664 12.30 0.96 18.64
C PHE A 664 10.84 0.92 18.19
N HIS A 665 10.44 1.82 17.29
CA HIS A 665 9.03 1.97 16.89
C HIS A 665 8.57 0.96 15.81
N GLY A 666 7.26 0.84 15.57
CA GLY A 666 6.74 -0.03 14.49
C GLY A 666 7.01 0.51 13.07
N CYS A 667 6.83 -0.33 12.05
CA CYS A 667 7.05 0.09 10.65
C CYS A 667 6.06 1.17 10.19
N GLY A 668 6.55 2.18 9.47
CA GLY A 668 5.73 3.31 9.02
C GLY A 668 5.40 4.33 10.12
N ARG A 669 6.02 4.19 11.30
CA ARG A 669 6.09 5.22 12.35
C ARG A 669 7.42 5.95 12.25
N ALA A 670 7.58 7.09 12.91
CA ALA A 670 8.84 7.83 12.99
C ALA A 670 9.16 8.12 14.45
N ALA A 671 10.44 8.31 14.79
CA ALA A 671 10.87 8.61 16.16
C ALA A 671 10.14 9.82 16.76
N ARG A 672 9.89 10.83 15.91
CA ARG A 672 9.14 12.05 16.28
C ARG A 672 7.71 11.80 16.78
N ALA A 673 7.10 10.65 16.50
CA ALA A 673 5.71 10.36 16.86
C ALA A 673 5.48 10.23 18.38
N PHE A 674 6.55 9.98 19.14
CA PHE A 674 6.54 9.84 20.60
C PHE A 674 6.42 11.17 21.33
N PHE A 675 6.48 12.30 20.63
CA PHE A 675 6.32 13.61 21.21
C PHE A 675 5.18 14.36 20.51
N PRO A 676 4.42 15.21 21.23
CA PRO A 676 3.65 16.25 20.56
C PRO A 676 4.67 17.10 19.82
N TYR A 677 4.42 17.34 18.53
CA TYR A 677 5.41 18.09 17.75
C TYR A 677 5.51 19.48 18.35
N ASP A 678 6.76 19.92 18.42
CA ASP A 678 7.24 21.18 18.97
C ASP A 678 6.14 22.23 19.19
N PRO A 679 5.68 22.43 20.44
CA PRO A 679 4.62 23.40 20.73
C PRO A 679 5.05 24.85 20.44
N GLU A 680 6.35 25.13 20.29
CA GLU A 680 6.85 26.45 19.88
C GLU A 680 6.79 26.64 18.36
N HIS A 681 6.87 25.56 17.57
CA HIS A 681 6.92 25.60 16.09
C HIS A 681 5.65 25.03 15.40
N CYS A 682 4.79 24.28 16.09
CA CYS A 682 3.43 23.88 15.70
C CYS A 682 2.62 23.53 16.96
N ALA A 683 1.96 24.55 17.53
CA ALA A 683 1.02 24.36 18.65
C ALA A 683 -0.15 23.40 18.32
N GLU A 684 -0.39 23.12 17.04
CA GLU A 684 -1.45 22.25 16.52
C GLU A 684 -1.05 20.77 16.45
N CYS A 685 0.17 20.41 16.78
CA CYS A 685 0.65 19.06 16.54
C CYS A 685 0.58 18.16 17.79
N LEU A 686 -0.13 17.03 17.68
CA LEU A 686 -0.56 16.23 18.84
C LEU A 686 0.30 14.99 19.14
N GLY A 687 1.13 14.56 18.18
CA GLY A 687 1.75 13.23 18.21
C GLY A 687 0.71 12.11 18.09
N PHE A 688 1.14 10.85 18.17
CA PHE A 688 0.20 9.72 18.30
C PHE A 688 -0.07 9.47 19.79
N PRO A 689 -1.32 9.51 20.28
CA PRO A 689 -1.61 9.43 21.71
C PRO A 689 -0.99 8.21 22.41
N GLU A 690 -1.03 7.05 21.78
CA GLU A 690 -0.40 5.82 22.31
C GLU A 690 1.13 5.97 22.45
N HIS A 691 1.79 6.62 21.48
CA HIS A 691 3.25 6.83 21.49
C HIS A 691 3.65 7.95 22.47
N VAL A 692 2.87 9.03 22.52
CA VAL A 692 3.07 10.12 23.48
C VAL A 692 2.84 9.64 24.91
N ALA A 693 1.92 8.69 25.12
CA ALA A 693 1.71 8.07 26.42
C ALA A 693 2.93 7.28 26.90
N HIS A 694 3.70 6.65 26.00
CA HIS A 694 4.97 6.01 26.38
C HIS A 694 5.96 7.05 26.94
N THR A 695 6.08 8.19 26.28
CA THR A 695 6.93 9.31 26.72
C THR A 695 6.50 9.85 28.07
N LYS A 696 5.20 10.11 28.25
CA LYS A 696 4.65 10.62 29.51
C LYS A 696 4.90 9.66 30.67
N GLN A 697 4.64 8.37 30.46
CA GLN A 697 4.90 7.35 31.47
C GLN A 697 6.39 7.19 31.78
N ALA A 698 7.27 7.19 30.77
CA ALA A 698 8.71 7.10 30.98
C ALA A 698 9.24 8.28 31.80
N LEU A 699 8.87 9.51 31.43
CA LEU A 699 9.26 10.72 32.14
C LEU A 699 8.68 10.76 33.56
N ALA A 700 7.41 10.35 33.74
CA ALA A 700 6.79 10.23 35.06
C ALA A 700 7.47 9.18 35.94
N TRP A 701 8.00 8.11 35.34
CA TRP A 701 8.81 7.10 36.03
C TRP A 701 10.23 7.57 36.35
N GLY A 702 10.61 8.77 35.88
CA GLY A 702 11.95 9.34 36.04
C GLY A 702 12.97 8.81 35.02
N LEU A 703 12.53 8.18 33.94
CA LEU A 703 13.42 7.70 32.87
C LEU A 703 13.55 8.76 31.77
N ALA A 704 14.77 8.94 31.26
CA ALA A 704 14.98 9.62 29.99
C ALA A 704 14.36 8.77 28.86
N LEU A 705 13.67 9.39 27.92
CA LEU A 705 13.18 8.68 26.72
C LEU A 705 14.08 8.99 25.54
N LEU A 706 14.54 7.96 24.82
CA LEU A 706 15.24 8.07 23.54
C LEU A 706 14.48 7.30 22.46
N ALA A 707 13.87 8.00 21.50
CA ALA A 707 13.23 7.39 20.34
C ALA A 707 14.21 7.36 19.15
N LEU A 708 14.49 6.16 18.66
CA LEU A 708 15.41 5.93 17.55
C LEU A 708 14.69 5.92 16.20
N GLU A 709 15.41 6.33 15.14
CA GLU A 709 14.92 6.40 13.76
C GLU A 709 15.69 5.34 12.94
N PRO A 710 15.01 4.47 12.18
CA PRO A 710 15.65 3.39 11.41
C PRO A 710 16.38 3.93 10.19
N GLN A 711 17.28 3.11 9.63
CA GLN A 711 18.01 3.47 8.41
C GLN A 711 17.15 3.41 7.14
N ASP A 712 16.12 2.56 7.11
CA ASP A 712 15.14 2.57 6.01
C ASP A 712 14.19 3.76 6.14
N ALA A 713 14.61 4.92 5.62
CA ALA A 713 13.81 6.14 5.59
C ALA A 713 12.56 6.04 4.71
N ARG A 714 12.47 5.06 3.80
CA ARG A 714 11.34 4.93 2.86
C ARG A 714 10.17 4.20 3.51
N HIS A 715 10.44 3.13 4.23
CA HIS A 715 9.41 2.33 4.90
C HIS A 715 9.32 2.63 6.40
N LEU A 716 10.28 3.38 6.95
CA LEU A 716 10.42 3.68 8.38
C LEU A 716 10.30 2.43 9.22
N CYS A 717 11.09 1.42 8.88
CA CYS A 717 10.95 0.05 9.34
C CYS A 717 12.33 -0.50 9.71
N TRP A 718 12.40 -1.26 10.79
CA TRP A 718 13.66 -1.87 11.20
C TRP A 718 13.95 -3.12 10.36
N SER A 719 15.21 -3.30 10.02
CA SER A 719 15.72 -4.46 9.28
C SER A 719 15.84 -5.70 10.16
N SER A 720 14.71 -6.25 10.62
CA SER A 720 14.74 -7.38 11.56
C SER A 720 14.71 -8.76 10.86
N SER A 721 14.64 -8.82 9.53
CA SER A 721 14.57 -10.10 8.79
C SER A 721 15.43 -10.12 7.54
N ALA A 722 16.02 -11.29 7.25
CA ALA A 722 16.67 -11.68 6.00
C ALA A 722 15.68 -11.74 4.80
N ARG A 723 14.61 -10.96 4.80
CA ARG A 723 13.64 -10.81 3.70
C ARG A 723 13.67 -9.38 3.19
N GLY A 724 14.62 -9.08 2.31
CA GLY A 724 14.52 -7.97 1.34
C GLY A 724 14.83 -6.56 1.82
N TYR A 725 15.18 -6.33 3.08
CA TYR A 725 15.72 -5.03 3.55
C TYR A 725 17.24 -5.08 3.54
N LEU A 726 17.87 -4.17 2.80
CA LEU A 726 19.28 -4.24 2.39
C LEU A 726 20.31 -3.85 3.47
N VAL A 727 19.91 -3.45 4.68
CA VAL A 727 20.84 -2.90 5.69
C VAL A 727 20.46 -3.30 7.10
N ASP A 728 21.41 -3.75 7.93
CA ASP A 728 21.23 -4.07 9.35
C ASP A 728 21.38 -2.82 10.24
N ASP A 729 20.30 -2.41 10.92
CA ASP A 729 20.25 -1.22 11.79
C ASP A 729 20.95 -1.38 13.14
N ARG A 730 21.15 -2.62 13.61
CA ARG A 730 21.52 -2.89 15.01
C ARG A 730 22.92 -2.37 15.41
N PRO A 731 23.98 -2.51 14.60
CA PRO A 731 25.30 -1.96 14.96
C PRO A 731 25.28 -0.44 15.14
N LYS A 732 24.63 0.28 14.22
CA LYS A 732 24.52 1.74 14.30
C LYS A 732 23.63 2.17 15.46
N ALA A 733 22.57 1.43 15.77
CA ALA A 733 21.74 1.71 16.94
C ALA A 733 22.56 1.63 18.23
N LEU A 734 23.50 0.68 18.33
CA LEU A 734 24.39 0.56 19.49
C LEU A 734 25.27 1.80 19.63
N GLU A 735 25.89 2.27 18.55
CA GLU A 735 26.68 3.51 18.54
C GLU A 735 25.84 4.73 18.96
N VAL A 736 24.64 4.89 18.38
CA VAL A 736 23.73 6.01 18.74
C VAL A 736 23.37 6.01 20.23
N ILE A 737 23.05 4.83 20.79
CA ILE A 737 22.66 4.72 22.20
C ILE A 737 23.85 5.03 23.09
N THR A 738 25.03 4.47 22.82
CA THR A 738 26.24 4.71 23.60
C THR A 738 26.67 6.18 23.58
N ASP A 739 26.64 6.81 22.40
CA ASP A 739 26.95 8.23 22.24
C ASP A 739 25.95 9.11 23.00
N PHE A 740 24.66 8.77 22.93
CA PHE A 740 23.62 9.48 23.66
C PHE A 740 23.82 9.38 25.17
N LEU A 741 24.02 8.18 25.71
CA LEU A 741 24.21 7.97 27.14
C LEU A 741 25.46 8.70 27.65
N THR A 742 26.53 8.70 26.86
CA THR A 742 27.76 9.44 27.18
C THR A 742 27.51 10.95 27.20
N ALA A 743 26.85 11.47 26.16
CA ALA A 743 26.57 12.90 26.03
C ALA A 743 25.63 13.42 27.13
N GLN A 744 24.72 12.59 27.62
CA GLN A 744 23.77 12.94 28.68
C GLN A 744 24.24 12.54 30.09
N ASN A 745 25.45 11.97 30.23
CA ASN A 745 25.99 11.46 31.49
C ASN A 745 25.06 10.44 32.18
N LEU A 746 24.63 9.44 31.41
CA LEU A 746 23.70 8.37 31.81
C LEU A 746 24.31 6.96 31.67
N THR A 747 25.61 6.86 31.43
CA THR A 747 26.31 5.58 31.17
C THR A 747 26.30 4.63 32.37
N ASP A 748 26.19 5.16 33.59
CA ASP A 748 26.12 4.42 34.86
C ASP A 748 24.69 4.03 35.27
N LYS A 749 23.68 4.40 34.47
CA LYS A 749 22.25 4.23 34.80
C LYS A 749 21.62 3.08 34.01
N PRO A 750 20.55 2.45 34.53
CA PRO A 750 19.87 1.36 33.85
C PRO A 750 19.29 1.79 32.50
N VAL A 751 19.40 0.92 31.50
CA VAL A 751 18.87 1.11 30.14
C VAL A 751 17.81 0.05 29.85
N PHE A 752 16.59 0.48 29.57
CA PHE A 752 15.48 -0.37 29.19
C PHE A 752 15.19 -0.22 27.70
N LEU A 753 14.81 -1.30 27.04
CA LEU A 753 14.42 -1.29 25.63
C LEU A 753 12.91 -1.48 25.51
N LEU A 754 12.24 -0.63 24.74
CA LEU A 754 10.86 -0.80 24.32
C LEU A 754 10.81 -1.01 22.81
N GLY A 755 10.23 -2.13 22.39
CA GLY A 755 10.00 -2.42 20.99
C GLY A 755 8.51 -2.56 20.67
N VAL A 756 8.02 -1.67 19.79
CA VAL A 756 6.63 -1.64 19.31
C VAL A 756 6.56 -2.29 17.93
N SER A 757 5.68 -3.29 17.75
CA SER A 757 5.56 -4.07 16.51
C SER A 757 6.91 -4.61 15.99
N SER A 758 7.31 -4.31 14.76
CA SER A 758 8.61 -4.72 14.19
C SER A 758 9.82 -4.30 15.05
N GLY A 759 9.68 -3.21 15.82
CA GLY A 759 10.66 -2.77 16.80
C GLY A 759 10.83 -3.75 17.96
N GLY A 760 9.81 -4.54 18.32
CA GLY A 760 9.88 -5.63 19.30
C GLY A 760 10.90 -6.69 18.91
N THR A 761 10.87 -7.13 17.65
CA THR A 761 11.87 -8.07 17.12
C THR A 761 13.27 -7.45 17.09
N THR A 762 13.37 -6.16 16.76
CA THR A 762 14.66 -5.44 16.77
C THR A 762 15.23 -5.34 18.17
N ALA A 763 14.42 -5.01 19.19
CA ALA A 763 14.84 -4.92 20.58
C ALA A 763 15.39 -6.27 21.09
N LEU A 764 14.73 -7.39 20.76
CA LEU A 764 15.22 -8.73 21.11
C LEU A 764 16.54 -9.08 20.41
N LYS A 765 16.66 -8.76 19.11
CA LYS A 765 17.86 -9.05 18.30
C LYS A 765 19.02 -8.09 18.55
N PHE A 766 18.76 -6.94 19.17
CA PHE A 766 19.75 -5.92 19.46
C PHE A 766 20.85 -6.44 20.39
N MET A 767 20.49 -7.33 21.33
CA MET A 767 21.41 -7.93 22.28
C MET A 767 22.60 -8.64 21.63
N HIS A 768 22.41 -9.28 20.47
CA HIS A 768 23.51 -9.89 19.72
C HIS A 768 24.67 -8.92 19.46
N ASN A 769 24.36 -7.66 19.17
CA ASN A 769 25.38 -6.65 18.85
C ASN A 769 26.05 -6.10 20.11
N VAL A 770 25.29 -5.98 21.22
CA VAL A 770 25.84 -5.62 22.53
C VAL A 770 26.90 -6.64 22.95
N TYR A 771 26.58 -7.93 22.84
CA TYR A 771 27.50 -9.00 23.22
C TYR A 771 28.65 -9.19 22.25
N ASP A 772 28.43 -9.13 20.93
CA ASP A 772 29.54 -9.19 19.95
C ASP A 772 30.54 -8.03 20.17
N ALA A 773 30.05 -6.83 20.55
CA ALA A 773 30.92 -5.71 20.88
C ALA A 773 31.71 -5.98 22.19
N ALA A 774 31.06 -6.58 23.19
CA ALA A 774 31.71 -7.00 24.43
C ALA A 774 32.79 -8.07 24.20
N GLU A 775 32.51 -9.10 23.40
CA GLU A 775 33.46 -10.16 23.03
C GLU A 775 34.68 -9.58 22.31
N LYS A 776 34.46 -8.65 21.36
CA LYS A 776 35.56 -7.96 20.66
C LYS A 776 36.41 -7.10 21.60
N ALA A 777 35.79 -6.43 22.56
CA ALA A 777 36.50 -5.64 23.56
C ALA A 777 37.35 -6.54 24.49
N ALA A 778 36.76 -7.64 25.00
CA ALA A 778 37.47 -8.61 25.84
C ALA A 778 38.66 -9.26 25.10
N ALA A 779 38.49 -9.60 23.83
CA ALA A 779 39.54 -10.14 22.97
C ALA A 779 40.67 -9.13 22.71
N ALA A 780 40.34 -7.85 22.55
CA ALA A 780 41.34 -6.78 22.38
C ALA A 780 42.20 -6.57 23.64
N GLU A 781 41.66 -6.85 24.82
CA GLU A 781 42.37 -6.77 26.11
C GLU A 781 43.07 -8.07 26.52
N GLY A 782 43.05 -9.10 25.67
CA GLY A 782 43.73 -10.38 25.92
C GLY A 782 43.08 -11.24 27.00
N THR A 783 41.79 -11.02 27.30
CA THR A 783 41.03 -11.82 28.27
C THR A 783 40.17 -12.85 27.54
N ASN A 784 40.29 -14.14 27.92
CA ASN A 784 39.54 -15.26 27.31
C ASN A 784 38.16 -15.49 27.97
N SER A 785 37.65 -14.52 28.73
CA SER A 785 36.44 -14.68 29.54
C SER A 785 35.51 -13.49 29.31
N THR A 786 34.32 -13.74 28.74
CA THR A 786 33.25 -12.74 28.63
C THR A 786 32.77 -12.25 29.99
N ASP A 787 33.03 -13.00 31.07
CA ASP A 787 32.73 -12.60 32.45
C ASP A 787 33.66 -11.49 32.99
N ASN A 788 34.78 -11.21 32.31
CA ASN A 788 35.80 -10.24 32.75
C ASN A 788 35.99 -9.08 31.74
N ALA A 789 35.07 -8.89 30.79
CA ALA A 789 35.09 -7.69 29.95
C ALA A 789 34.99 -6.46 30.88
N PRO A 790 35.77 -5.39 30.65
CA PRO A 790 35.83 -4.25 31.56
C PRO A 790 34.44 -3.63 31.69
N ASP A 791 34.02 -3.39 32.94
CA ASP A 791 32.75 -2.76 33.32
C ASP A 791 32.49 -1.41 32.62
N SER A 792 33.52 -0.81 32.01
CA SER A 792 33.49 0.51 31.39
C SER A 792 33.02 0.56 29.93
N PHE A 793 32.89 -0.56 29.20
CA PHE A 793 32.64 -0.52 27.74
C PHE A 793 31.32 -1.14 27.26
N VAL A 794 30.69 -2.02 28.05
CA VAL A 794 29.51 -2.76 27.58
C VAL A 794 28.22 -2.07 27.99
N LEU A 795 27.42 -1.65 27.01
CA LEU A 795 26.07 -1.12 27.23
C LEU A 795 25.22 -2.15 28.01
N ARG A 796 24.94 -1.87 29.29
CA ARG A 796 24.14 -2.76 30.14
C ARG A 796 22.65 -2.53 29.93
N ILE A 797 22.01 -3.46 29.24
CA ILE A 797 20.55 -3.48 29.11
C ILE A 797 19.95 -4.13 30.36
N SER A 798 19.10 -3.38 31.07
CA SER A 798 18.45 -3.78 32.33
C SER A 798 17.11 -4.48 32.14
N GLY A 799 16.50 -4.36 30.96
CA GLY A 799 15.24 -5.03 30.65
C GLY A 799 14.73 -4.74 29.24
N ILE A 800 13.91 -5.65 28.71
CA ILE A 800 13.30 -5.53 27.39
C ILE A 800 11.78 -5.65 27.51
N ILE A 801 11.06 -4.74 26.84
CA ILE A 801 9.60 -4.74 26.67
C ILE A 801 9.31 -4.94 25.18
N ALA A 802 8.58 -6.00 24.82
CA ALA A 802 8.31 -6.35 23.42
C ALA A 802 6.81 -6.57 23.14
N GLU A 803 6.25 -5.78 22.21
CA GLU A 803 4.86 -5.86 21.77
C GLU A 803 4.60 -6.89 20.66
N GLU A 804 5.63 -7.22 19.86
CA GLU A 804 5.51 -8.20 18.77
C GLU A 804 6.87 -8.89 18.57
N ALA A 805 6.88 -10.22 18.54
CA ALA A 805 8.10 -11.03 18.40
C ALA A 805 7.96 -11.97 17.20
N ALA A 806 8.87 -11.83 16.24
CA ALA A 806 9.05 -12.78 15.16
C ALA A 806 9.71 -14.08 15.68
N PRO A 807 9.55 -15.23 14.98
CA PRO A 807 9.76 -16.57 15.56
C PRO A 807 11.20 -16.88 16.02
N ALA A 808 11.25 -17.55 17.17
CA ALA A 808 12.18 -18.55 17.75
C ALA A 808 13.71 -18.48 17.60
N ASP A 809 14.28 -17.59 16.79
CA ASP A 809 15.73 -17.40 16.72
C ASP A 809 16.10 -15.94 16.48
N PHE A 810 16.18 -15.17 17.57
CA PHE A 810 16.79 -13.85 17.58
C PHE A 810 18.33 -13.91 17.68
N ASN A 811 18.92 -15.00 17.16
CA ASN A 811 20.35 -15.33 17.25
C ASN A 811 20.86 -15.39 18.69
N ALA A 812 19.99 -15.76 19.62
CA ALA A 812 20.35 -15.96 21.03
C ALA A 812 20.70 -17.40 21.34
N LYS A 813 20.60 -18.31 20.37
CA LYS A 813 21.01 -19.71 20.52
C LYS A 813 22.45 -19.88 20.03
N ASP A 814 23.25 -20.64 20.77
CA ASP A 814 24.52 -21.16 20.28
C ASP A 814 24.30 -22.37 19.35
N ALA A 815 25.39 -22.95 18.85
CA ALA A 815 25.34 -24.12 17.97
C ALA A 815 24.68 -25.36 18.62
N ASP A 816 24.63 -25.41 19.96
CA ASP A 816 24.05 -26.48 20.75
C ASP A 816 22.61 -26.16 21.21
N GLY A 817 22.06 -25.02 20.78
CA GLY A 817 20.69 -24.59 21.10
C GLY A 817 20.52 -24.00 22.50
N ARG A 818 21.61 -23.77 23.25
CA ARG A 818 21.61 -23.08 24.54
C ARG A 818 21.64 -21.58 24.34
N LEU A 819 21.23 -20.83 25.36
CA LEU A 819 21.36 -19.38 25.33
C LEU A 819 22.85 -19.01 25.21
N ARG A 820 23.22 -18.42 24.07
CA ARG A 820 24.58 -17.94 23.77
C ARG A 820 25.08 -16.91 24.80
N TYR A 821 24.15 -16.26 25.51
CA TYR A 821 24.41 -15.11 26.37
C TYR A 821 23.89 -15.34 27.81
N PRO A 822 24.72 -15.78 28.76
CA PRO A 822 24.28 -16.14 30.11
C PRO A 822 23.68 -14.98 30.93
N SER A 823 23.87 -13.72 30.51
CA SER A 823 23.36 -12.51 31.17
C SER A 823 22.25 -11.81 30.38
N PHE A 824 21.47 -12.53 29.57
CA PHE A 824 20.38 -11.94 28.79
C PHE A 824 19.35 -11.25 29.70
N PRO A 825 18.92 -10.02 29.38
CA PRO A 825 18.12 -9.20 30.28
C PRO A 825 16.70 -9.76 30.52
N PRO A 826 16.09 -9.46 31.68
CA PRO A 826 14.68 -9.74 31.92
C PRO A 826 13.82 -9.19 30.79
N THR A 827 12.90 -10.00 30.29
CA THR A 827 12.14 -9.68 29.06
C THR A 827 10.66 -9.88 29.29
N ILE A 828 9.88 -8.80 29.23
CA ILE A 828 8.42 -8.83 29.33
C ILE A 828 7.79 -8.60 27.96
N PHE A 829 6.82 -9.44 27.64
CA PHE A 829 6.03 -9.33 26.42
C PHE A 829 4.69 -8.67 26.73
N VAL A 830 4.13 -7.95 25.78
CA VAL A 830 2.76 -7.46 25.87
C VAL A 830 1.98 -8.10 24.73
N GLY A 831 1.21 -9.13 25.04
CA GLY A 831 0.33 -9.84 24.12
C GLY A 831 -0.97 -9.08 23.90
N MET A 832 -1.63 -9.33 22.77
CA MET A 832 -2.98 -8.83 22.55
C MET A 832 -3.89 -9.98 22.15
N GLU A 833 -5.12 -9.98 22.67
CA GLU A 833 -6.08 -11.06 22.48
C GLU A 833 -6.31 -11.44 21.00
N HIS A 834 -6.37 -10.46 20.09
CA HIS A 834 -6.58 -10.67 18.65
C HIS A 834 -5.30 -10.51 17.82
N GLY A 835 -4.13 -10.39 18.45
CA GLY A 835 -2.83 -10.28 17.78
C GLY A 835 -2.36 -11.64 17.23
N ASN A 836 -2.27 -11.77 15.91
CA ASN A 836 -2.03 -13.07 15.24
C ASN A 836 -0.63 -13.69 15.43
N THR A 837 0.37 -12.95 15.91
CA THR A 837 1.77 -13.41 15.95
C THR A 837 2.26 -13.61 17.39
N LEU A 838 2.13 -12.61 18.27
CA LEU A 838 2.74 -12.68 19.61
C LEU A 838 2.03 -13.65 20.57
N SER A 839 0.70 -13.66 20.64
CA SER A 839 -0.04 -14.53 21.58
C SER A 839 0.11 -16.02 21.24
N ARG A 840 0.49 -16.33 20.00
CA ARG A 840 0.89 -17.68 19.55
C ARG A 840 2.39 -17.96 19.77
N ASP A 841 3.25 -17.00 19.48
CA ASP A 841 4.71 -17.23 19.36
C ASP A 841 5.50 -16.85 20.63
N ALA A 842 4.97 -16.02 21.53
CA ALA A 842 5.60 -15.64 22.79
C ALA A 842 5.65 -16.75 23.85
N PRO A 843 4.60 -17.57 24.07
CA PRO A 843 4.67 -18.62 25.09
C PRO A 843 5.85 -19.60 24.91
N PRO A 844 6.17 -20.08 23.68
CA PRO A 844 7.38 -20.86 23.43
C PRO A 844 8.68 -20.10 23.72
N ILE A 845 8.76 -18.80 23.39
CA ILE A 845 9.94 -17.97 23.64
C ILE A 845 10.15 -17.75 25.15
N ILE A 846 9.08 -17.43 25.88
CA ILE A 846 9.09 -17.24 27.34
C ILE A 846 9.52 -18.54 28.03
N ALA A 847 8.95 -19.69 27.62
CA ALA A 847 9.33 -20.98 28.18
C ALA A 847 10.82 -21.28 27.96
N TRP A 848 11.36 -20.97 26.77
CA TRP A 848 12.76 -21.15 26.46
C TRP A 848 13.68 -20.17 27.23
N LEU A 849 13.30 -18.90 27.36
CA LEU A 849 14.04 -17.91 28.16
C LEU A 849 14.09 -18.33 29.63
N ARG A 850 12.95 -18.74 30.21
CA ARG A 850 12.86 -19.27 31.58
C ARG A 850 13.72 -20.52 31.77
N SER A 851 13.75 -21.44 30.79
CA SER A 851 14.62 -22.63 30.87
C SER A 851 16.12 -22.29 30.83
N ASN A 852 16.48 -21.10 30.34
CA ASN A 852 17.84 -20.57 30.37
C ASN A 852 18.04 -19.53 31.50
N ASN A 853 17.20 -19.58 32.54
CA ASN A 853 17.30 -18.72 33.73
C ASN A 853 17.14 -17.21 33.47
N VAL A 854 16.41 -16.84 32.42
CA VAL A 854 16.03 -15.45 32.14
C VAL A 854 14.62 -15.21 32.65
N SER A 855 14.43 -14.23 33.54
CA SER A 855 13.10 -13.78 33.97
C SER A 855 12.33 -13.28 32.75
N SER A 856 11.23 -13.93 32.41
CA SER A 856 10.39 -13.53 31.28
C SER A 856 8.94 -13.79 31.56
N ASP A 857 8.04 -12.92 31.09
CA ASP A 857 6.60 -13.08 31.27
C ASP A 857 5.80 -12.29 30.24
N ILE A 858 4.47 -12.39 30.26
CA ILE A 858 3.57 -11.71 29.32
C ILE A 858 2.42 -11.00 30.03
N VAL A 859 2.13 -9.77 29.60
CA VAL A 859 0.91 -9.04 29.93
C VAL A 859 -0.05 -9.16 28.75
N GLU A 860 -1.20 -9.81 28.94
CA GLU A 860 -2.22 -9.93 27.91
C GLU A 860 -3.15 -8.72 27.92
N ALA A 861 -3.15 -7.95 26.83
CA ALA A 861 -4.05 -6.82 26.62
C ALA A 861 -5.38 -7.32 26.03
N PRO A 862 -6.50 -7.21 26.76
CA PRO A 862 -7.81 -7.66 26.29
C PRO A 862 -8.41 -6.68 25.28
N MET A 863 -9.46 -7.11 24.58
CA MET A 863 -10.34 -6.18 23.85
C MET A 863 -10.93 -5.11 24.78
N ARG A 864 -11.21 -3.94 24.21
CA ARG A 864 -11.86 -2.82 24.91
C ARG A 864 -13.14 -2.45 24.18
N ARG A 865 -14.17 -2.11 24.97
CA ARG A 865 -15.42 -1.59 24.43
C ARG A 865 -15.22 -0.16 23.93
N VAL A 866 -15.73 0.13 22.74
CA VAL A 866 -15.86 1.48 22.19
C VAL A 866 -17.07 2.14 22.85
N THR A 867 -16.88 2.60 24.08
CA THR A 867 -17.87 3.37 24.84
C THR A 867 -18.07 4.77 24.23
N PRO A 868 -19.15 5.50 24.61
CA PRO A 868 -19.34 6.88 24.18
C PRO A 868 -18.16 7.81 24.50
N THR A 869 -17.36 7.51 25.53
CA THR A 869 -16.18 8.31 25.92
C THR A 869 -14.86 7.74 25.38
N TYR A 870 -14.84 6.55 24.78
CA TYR A 870 -13.61 5.82 24.46
C TYR A 870 -12.59 6.63 23.64
N LEU A 871 -13.05 7.38 22.64
CA LEU A 871 -12.14 8.18 21.81
C LEU A 871 -11.70 9.45 22.52
N SER A 872 -12.57 10.13 23.27
CA SER A 872 -12.18 11.31 24.07
C SER A 872 -11.25 10.96 25.22
N ASP A 873 -11.42 9.77 25.82
CA ASP A 873 -10.59 9.24 26.90
C ASP A 873 -9.14 9.01 26.45
N ARG A 874 -8.92 8.69 25.17
CA ARG A 874 -7.60 8.42 24.60
C ARG A 874 -7.01 9.55 23.79
N ILE A 875 -7.83 10.31 23.07
CA ILE A 875 -7.42 11.31 22.10
C ILE A 875 -7.80 12.69 22.67
N PRO A 876 -6.85 13.45 23.25
CA PRO A 876 -7.15 14.67 24.02
C PRO A 876 -7.97 15.76 23.30
N VAL A 877 -7.97 15.73 21.97
CA VAL A 877 -8.63 16.72 21.10
C VAL A 877 -10.01 16.30 20.61
N ILE A 878 -10.41 15.05 20.86
CA ILE A 878 -11.76 14.59 20.54
C ILE A 878 -12.64 14.95 21.72
N THR A 879 -13.68 15.74 21.48
CA THR A 879 -14.62 16.11 22.54
C THR A 879 -15.49 14.91 22.93
N PRO A 880 -16.05 14.88 24.16
CA PRO A 880 -16.98 13.82 24.57
C PRO A 880 -18.16 13.65 23.61
N ASP A 881 -18.70 14.75 23.07
CA ASP A 881 -19.79 14.72 22.08
C ASP A 881 -19.36 14.10 20.75
N GLN A 882 -18.16 14.43 20.27
CA GLN A 882 -17.60 13.81 19.07
C GLN A 882 -17.37 12.31 19.28
N SER A 883 -16.82 11.93 20.44
CA SER A 883 -16.61 10.53 20.80
C SER A 883 -17.93 9.76 20.86
N ALA A 884 -18.97 10.34 21.48
CA ALA A 884 -20.30 9.73 21.54
C ALA A 884 -20.92 9.57 20.15
N ALA A 885 -20.76 10.58 19.28
CA ALA A 885 -21.21 10.53 17.90
C ALA A 885 -20.46 9.46 17.08
N PHE A 886 -19.15 9.28 17.30
CA PHE A 886 -18.39 8.18 16.72
C PHE A 886 -18.90 6.82 17.18
N ALA A 887 -19.07 6.61 18.48
CA ALA A 887 -19.56 5.34 19.03
C ALA A 887 -20.94 4.98 18.44
N ALA A 888 -21.87 5.94 18.44
CA ALA A 888 -23.20 5.77 17.86
C ALA A 888 -23.15 5.52 16.34
N GLY A 889 -22.30 6.25 15.61
CA GLY A 889 -22.12 6.09 14.17
C GLY A 889 -21.53 4.72 13.80
N LEU A 890 -20.54 4.26 14.56
CA LEU A 890 -19.91 2.94 14.39
C LEU A 890 -20.89 1.81 14.68
N GLN A 891 -21.75 1.97 15.71
CA GLN A 891 -22.82 1.04 16.01
C GLN A 891 -23.87 0.99 14.89
N LYS A 892 -24.28 2.16 14.39
CA LYS A 892 -25.28 2.27 13.31
C LYS A 892 -24.83 1.63 12.00
N ILE A 893 -23.54 1.70 11.67
CA ILE A 893 -22.99 1.02 10.49
C ILE A 893 -22.68 -0.47 10.73
N GLY A 894 -22.88 -0.97 11.95
CA GLY A 894 -22.64 -2.36 12.32
C GLY A 894 -21.17 -2.74 12.42
N LEU A 895 -20.27 -1.79 12.69
CA LEU A 895 -18.87 -2.10 13.03
C LEU A 895 -18.72 -2.38 14.53
N VAL A 896 -19.58 -1.80 15.34
CA VAL A 896 -19.67 -1.99 16.80
C VAL A 896 -21.05 -2.57 17.13
N ASP A 897 -21.11 -3.52 18.07
CA ASP A 897 -22.38 -4.09 18.52
C ASP A 897 -23.11 -3.21 19.57
N GLY A 898 -24.21 -3.73 20.13
CA GLY A 898 -24.98 -3.02 21.16
C GLY A 898 -24.26 -2.81 22.48
N GLU A 899 -23.21 -3.57 22.75
CA GLU A 899 -22.42 -3.51 23.99
C GLU A 899 -21.13 -2.70 23.83
N GLY A 900 -20.78 -2.30 22.60
CA GLY A 900 -19.57 -1.53 22.31
C GLY A 900 -18.41 -2.38 21.79
N TRP A 901 -18.60 -3.66 21.51
CA TRP A 901 -17.54 -4.52 20.97
C TRP A 901 -17.39 -4.34 19.46
N LEU A 902 -16.14 -4.23 19.01
CA LEU A 902 -15.83 -4.20 17.58
C LEU A 902 -16.03 -5.59 16.97
N LEU A 903 -16.88 -5.67 15.95
CA LEU A 903 -17.23 -6.90 15.25
C LEU A 903 -16.23 -7.28 14.15
N ALA A 904 -15.33 -6.36 13.79
CA ALA A 904 -14.29 -6.60 12.80
C ALA A 904 -13.10 -5.66 12.98
N GLU A 905 -11.96 -6.07 12.43
CA GLU A 905 -10.74 -5.30 12.42
C GLU A 905 -10.91 -3.94 11.70
N PRO A 906 -10.59 -2.81 12.35
CA PRO A 906 -10.71 -1.47 11.74
C PRO A 906 -9.74 -1.19 10.58
N ALA A 907 -8.59 -1.86 10.55
CA ALA A 907 -7.36 -1.49 9.82
C ALA A 907 -7.20 -1.96 8.36
N VAL A 908 -8.18 -2.64 7.74
CA VAL A 908 -7.99 -3.20 6.39
C VAL A 908 -8.61 -2.33 5.30
N THR A 909 -7.86 -1.34 4.79
CA THR A 909 -8.22 -0.63 3.55
C THR A 909 -7.40 -1.15 2.36
N GLY A 910 -7.98 -2.10 1.63
CA GLY A 910 -7.76 -2.35 0.19
C GLY A 910 -6.42 -2.00 -0.45
N ALA A 911 -5.34 -2.69 -0.09
CA ALA A 911 -4.16 -2.83 -0.94
C ALA A 911 -3.51 -4.20 -0.74
N GLY A 912 -4.23 -5.26 -1.12
CA GLY A 912 -3.75 -6.63 -1.15
C GLY A 912 -4.33 -7.53 -0.06
N LYS A 913 -5.17 -8.49 -0.48
CA LYS A 913 -5.87 -9.56 0.26
C LYS A 913 -7.33 -9.23 0.64
N ASN A 914 -8.25 -9.90 -0.08
CA ASN A 914 -9.69 -10.09 0.15
C ASN A 914 -10.55 -8.90 0.61
N THR A 915 -11.11 -8.14 -0.34
CA THR A 915 -12.03 -7.02 -0.12
C THR A 915 -13.52 -7.40 -0.14
N SER A 916 -13.88 -8.66 0.16
CA SER A 916 -15.25 -9.18 -0.07
C SER A 916 -16.10 -9.42 1.18
N ALA A 917 -15.62 -9.17 2.41
CA ALA A 917 -16.55 -9.14 3.56
C ALA A 917 -17.23 -7.76 3.74
N PRO A 918 -18.49 -7.71 4.21
CA PRO A 918 -19.29 -6.49 4.35
C PRO A 918 -18.67 -5.37 5.20
N ASN A 919 -17.71 -5.72 6.06
CA ASN A 919 -17.12 -4.82 7.05
C ASN A 919 -15.94 -3.98 6.49
N TYR A 920 -15.46 -4.27 5.27
CA TYR A 920 -14.21 -3.69 4.73
C TYR A 920 -14.35 -2.35 3.96
N ARG A 921 -15.51 -1.69 4.04
CA ARG A 921 -15.73 -0.31 3.54
C ARG A 921 -16.55 0.53 4.54
N TRP A 922 -16.20 0.44 5.82
CA TRP A 922 -16.91 1.16 6.89
C TRP A 922 -16.63 2.67 6.88
N VAL A 923 -15.43 3.13 6.48
CA VAL A 923 -15.06 4.55 6.48
C VAL A 923 -16.03 5.43 5.66
N PRO A 924 -16.36 5.12 4.39
CA PRO A 924 -17.35 5.90 3.63
C PRO A 924 -18.79 5.75 4.14
N ARG A 925 -19.10 4.71 4.92
CA ARG A 925 -20.42 4.54 5.57
C ARG A 925 -20.50 5.45 6.79
N LEU A 926 -19.46 5.46 7.62
CA LEU A 926 -19.37 6.35 8.77
C LEU A 926 -19.37 7.81 8.36
N GLN A 927 -18.65 8.19 7.30
CA GLN A 927 -18.65 9.56 6.76
C GLN A 927 -20.02 10.01 6.22
N ARG A 928 -20.91 9.07 5.87
CA ARG A 928 -22.31 9.39 5.53
C ARG A 928 -23.16 9.63 6.78
N GLU A 929 -22.92 8.85 7.83
CA GLU A 929 -23.60 9.02 9.12
C GLU A 929 -23.12 10.26 9.90
N LEU A 930 -21.85 10.62 9.74
CA LEU A 930 -21.20 11.76 10.37
C LEU A 930 -20.66 12.71 9.28
N PRO A 931 -21.53 13.55 8.66
CA PRO A 931 -21.12 14.41 7.54
C PRO A 931 -20.05 15.45 7.87
N TRP A 932 -19.84 15.76 9.16
CA TRP A 932 -18.78 16.64 9.65
C TRP A 932 -17.38 16.00 9.57
N LEU A 933 -17.30 14.68 9.39
CA LEU A 933 -16.06 13.90 9.26
C LEU A 933 -15.34 14.03 7.89
N ARG A 934 -15.65 15.09 7.13
CA ARG A 934 -15.17 15.34 5.76
C ARG A 934 -13.65 15.59 5.69
N PRO A 935 -12.99 15.35 4.54
CA PRO A 935 -11.59 14.88 4.47
C PRO A 935 -10.49 15.95 4.70
N ARG A 936 -10.81 17.08 5.35
CA ARG A 936 -9.85 18.18 5.57
C ARG A 936 -9.28 18.26 6.99
N SER A 937 -9.81 17.52 7.97
CA SER A 937 -9.23 17.49 9.32
C SER A 937 -8.04 16.53 9.35
N ARG A 938 -6.85 17.05 9.74
CA ARG A 938 -5.67 16.23 10.01
C ARG A 938 -5.89 15.32 11.22
N THR A 939 -6.64 15.80 12.21
CA THR A 939 -6.89 15.19 13.52
C THR A 939 -7.95 14.09 13.48
N LEU A 940 -9.07 14.36 12.81
CA LEU A 940 -10.20 13.43 12.67
C LEU A 940 -10.11 12.58 11.39
N SER A 941 -8.94 12.58 10.75
CA SER A 941 -8.65 11.77 9.57
C SER A 941 -8.91 10.30 9.86
N LEU A 942 -9.52 9.60 8.90
CA LEU A 942 -9.66 8.14 8.89
C LEU A 942 -8.68 7.49 7.88
N ALA A 943 -7.55 8.15 7.60
CA ALA A 943 -6.48 7.58 6.80
C ALA A 943 -5.67 6.56 7.61
N TYR A 944 -5.58 5.33 7.13
CA TYR A 944 -5.01 4.18 7.86
C TYR A 944 -3.70 4.46 8.62
N ARG A 945 -2.69 5.06 7.98
CA ARG A 945 -1.36 5.23 8.57
C ARG A 945 -1.22 6.44 9.51
N THR A 946 -2.09 7.43 9.39
CA THR A 946 -1.94 8.72 10.08
C THR A 946 -3.13 9.09 10.96
N SER A 947 -4.17 8.25 10.99
CA SER A 947 -5.39 8.47 11.77
C SER A 947 -5.16 8.16 13.25
N LEU A 948 -5.53 9.12 14.11
CA LEU A 948 -5.58 8.92 15.57
C LEU A 948 -6.73 7.98 15.94
N VAL A 949 -7.88 8.13 15.27
CA VAL A 949 -9.09 7.33 15.51
C VAL A 949 -8.87 5.86 15.16
N ILE A 950 -8.30 5.55 13.99
CA ILE A 950 -8.06 4.16 13.59
C ILE A 950 -7.06 3.47 14.54
N GLN A 951 -6.06 4.20 15.05
CA GLN A 951 -5.15 3.66 16.04
C GLN A 951 -5.87 3.30 17.34
N ALA A 952 -6.67 4.23 17.89
CA ALA A 952 -7.46 3.95 19.08
C ALA A 952 -8.42 2.76 18.87
N LEU A 953 -9.01 2.62 17.67
CA LEU A 953 -9.86 1.47 17.35
C LEU A 953 -9.07 0.16 17.22
N ASN A 954 -7.83 0.19 16.72
CA ASN A 954 -6.96 -1.00 16.69
C ASN A 954 -6.55 -1.46 18.10
N VAL A 955 -6.37 -0.52 19.03
CA VAL A 955 -6.16 -0.82 20.45
C VAL A 955 -7.44 -1.39 21.07
N ALA A 956 -8.62 -0.88 20.71
CA ALA A 956 -9.90 -1.45 21.16
C ALA A 956 -10.08 -2.89 20.68
N TYR A 957 -9.73 -3.16 19.42
CA TYR A 957 -9.76 -4.49 18.83
C TYR A 957 -8.64 -5.41 19.36
N ALA A 958 -7.77 -4.95 20.27
CA ALA A 958 -6.63 -5.70 20.80
C ALA A 958 -5.75 -6.28 19.69
N ARG A 959 -5.26 -5.42 18.81
CA ARG A 959 -4.41 -5.83 17.68
C ARG A 959 -3.03 -5.17 17.63
N HIS A 960 -2.92 -3.90 18.00
CA HIS A 960 -1.70 -3.11 17.83
C HIS A 960 -1.71 -1.88 18.75
N ASP A 961 -0.52 -1.40 19.14
CA ASP A 961 -0.19 -0.27 20.00
C ASP A 961 -0.72 -0.38 21.45
N ALA A 962 -0.94 -1.60 21.97
CA ALA A 962 -1.56 -1.80 23.29
C ALA A 962 -0.63 -1.61 24.49
N VAL A 963 0.69 -1.54 24.28
CA VAL A 963 1.70 -1.36 25.36
C VAL A 963 1.51 -0.07 26.13
N ALA A 964 0.94 0.96 25.51
CA ALA A 964 0.75 2.26 26.15
C ALA A 964 -0.10 2.19 27.43
N ASP A 965 -1.00 1.22 27.55
CA ASP A 965 -1.80 1.02 28.76
C ASP A 965 -1.02 0.32 29.89
N TYR A 966 0.11 -0.31 29.57
CA TYR A 966 0.84 -1.23 30.46
C TYR A 966 2.32 -0.89 30.62
N LEU A 967 2.85 0.20 30.03
CA LEU A 967 4.28 0.51 30.10
C LEU A 967 4.77 0.61 31.55
N THR A 968 4.03 1.29 32.43
CA THR A 968 4.40 1.39 33.85
C THR A 968 4.37 0.03 34.56
N VAL A 969 3.42 -0.85 34.22
CA VAL A 969 3.38 -2.24 34.71
C VAL A 969 4.65 -2.98 34.31
N CYS A 970 5.04 -2.87 33.04
CA CYS A 970 6.23 -3.52 32.51
C CYS A 970 7.52 -2.99 33.17
N LEU A 971 7.64 -1.67 33.36
CA LEU A 971 8.79 -1.07 34.03
C LEU A 971 8.89 -1.50 35.50
N ALA A 972 7.77 -1.49 36.23
CA ALA A 972 7.73 -1.94 37.62
C ALA A 972 8.13 -3.43 37.76
N TRP A 973 7.68 -4.27 36.83
CA TRP A 973 8.06 -5.68 36.80
C TRP A 973 9.55 -5.88 36.50
N LEU A 974 10.11 -5.12 35.55
CA LEU A 974 11.53 -5.16 35.21
C LEU A 974 12.42 -4.66 36.35
N GLU A 975 12.04 -3.55 37.03
CA GLU A 975 12.76 -3.03 38.19
C GLU A 975 12.73 -4.02 39.38
N ALA A 976 11.68 -4.83 39.49
CA ALA A 976 11.59 -5.93 40.46
C ALA A 976 12.34 -7.21 40.05
N GLY A 977 13.22 -7.14 39.04
CA GLY A 977 14.00 -8.29 38.55
C GLY A 977 13.17 -9.37 37.85
N GLY A 978 11.94 -9.03 37.45
CA GLY A 978 11.01 -9.95 36.80
C GLY A 978 10.33 -10.97 37.73
N ALA A 979 10.28 -10.69 39.03
CA ALA A 979 9.68 -11.58 40.04
C ALA A 979 8.33 -11.08 40.60
N ALA A 980 7.94 -9.83 40.29
CA ALA A 980 6.72 -9.24 40.82
C ALA A 980 5.45 -9.86 40.21
N ASN A 981 4.36 -9.88 40.99
CA ASN A 981 3.07 -10.39 40.54
C ASN A 981 2.43 -9.44 39.52
N LEU A 982 2.33 -9.87 38.26
CA LEU A 982 1.80 -9.05 37.18
C LEU A 982 0.32 -8.67 37.37
N THR A 983 -0.52 -9.54 37.92
CA THR A 983 -1.93 -9.21 38.17
C THR A 983 -2.05 -8.04 39.13
N GLN A 984 -1.28 -8.07 40.21
CA GLN A 984 -1.23 -6.98 41.18
C GLN A 984 -0.66 -5.70 40.56
N LEU A 985 0.41 -5.81 39.77
CA LEU A 985 1.00 -4.65 39.09
C LEU A 985 0.04 -4.04 38.06
N VAL A 986 -0.73 -4.85 37.32
CA VAL A 986 -1.77 -4.37 36.40
C VAL A 986 -2.83 -3.59 37.17
N GLU A 987 -3.32 -4.12 38.29
CA GLU A 987 -4.31 -3.41 39.12
C GLU A 987 -3.77 -2.08 39.69
N GLN A 988 -2.48 -2.02 40.01
CA GLN A 988 -1.85 -0.86 40.63
C GLN A 988 -1.40 0.21 39.63
N HIS A 989 -0.91 -0.21 38.46
CA HIS A 989 -0.13 0.64 37.57
C HIS A 989 -0.63 0.70 36.13
N ALA A 990 -1.58 -0.14 35.71
CA ALA A 990 -2.18 0.01 34.39
C ALA A 990 -2.94 1.34 34.31
N VAL A 991 -2.93 1.97 33.13
CA VAL A 991 -3.61 3.24 32.90
C VAL A 991 -5.11 3.07 33.20
N PRO A 992 -5.69 3.78 34.20
CA PRO A 992 -7.07 3.56 34.62
C PRO A 992 -8.07 3.81 33.49
N GLY A 993 -8.78 2.74 33.08
CA GLY A 993 -9.73 2.78 31.97
C GLY A 993 -9.10 3.08 30.61
N GLY A 994 -7.77 3.05 30.48
CA GLY A 994 -7.07 3.45 29.28
C GLY A 994 -7.17 4.94 28.96
N ARG A 995 -7.38 5.80 29.97
CA ARG A 995 -7.57 7.25 29.82
C ARG A 995 -6.26 8.00 29.56
N LEU A 996 -5.68 7.79 28.38
CA LEU A 996 -4.41 8.43 27.98
C LEU A 996 -4.50 9.95 27.84
N SER A 997 -5.70 10.49 27.64
CA SER A 997 -5.92 11.94 27.53
C SER A 997 -5.62 12.69 28.83
N GLU A 998 -5.79 12.03 29.97
CA GLU A 998 -5.56 12.57 31.32
C GLU A 998 -4.11 12.36 31.81
N LEU A 999 -3.35 11.48 31.15
CA LEU A 999 -1.98 11.14 31.53
C LEU A 999 -1.03 12.33 31.32
N THR A 1000 -0.21 12.66 32.33
CA THR A 1000 0.79 13.75 32.27
C THR A 1000 2.21 13.21 32.50
N ILE A 1001 3.23 14.07 32.34
CA ILE A 1001 4.62 13.74 32.72
C ILE A 1001 4.83 13.59 34.23
N ARG A 1002 3.82 13.92 35.04
CA ARG A 1002 3.80 13.67 36.50
C ARG A 1002 2.99 12.42 36.86
N GLY A 1003 2.49 11.69 35.86
CA GLY A 1003 1.52 10.61 36.02
C GLY A 1003 0.07 11.13 35.98
N PHE A 1004 -0.84 10.42 36.65
CA PHE A 1004 -2.22 10.87 36.86
C PHE A 1004 -2.27 11.86 38.04
N GLU A 1005 -2.88 13.03 37.84
CA GLU A 1005 -3.07 13.99 38.94
C GLU A 1005 -4.01 13.43 40.04
N PRO A 1006 -3.83 13.81 41.31
CA PRO A 1006 -4.33 13.04 42.45
C PRO A 1006 -5.86 13.05 42.59
N GLY A 1007 -6.44 11.86 42.41
CA GLY A 1007 -7.77 11.43 42.86
C GLY A 1007 -7.87 9.91 43.06
N SER A 1008 -6.85 9.14 42.67
CA SER A 1008 -6.77 7.70 42.92
C SER A 1008 -5.32 7.25 43.05
N ASN A 1009 -4.88 7.20 44.31
CA ASN A 1009 -3.67 6.60 44.88
C ASN A 1009 -2.25 7.04 44.45
N PRO A 1010 -1.35 7.24 45.44
CA PRO A 1010 0.03 7.65 45.21
C PRO A 1010 0.88 6.49 44.69
N LEU A 1011 1.86 6.79 43.82
CA LEU A 1011 2.98 5.90 43.52
C LEU A 1011 3.69 5.53 44.84
N PRO A 1012 3.73 4.26 45.26
CA PRO A 1012 4.53 3.85 46.39
C PRO A 1012 6.00 3.74 45.97
N SER A 1013 6.90 4.26 46.80
CA SER A 1013 8.31 3.90 46.74
C SER A 1013 8.47 2.43 47.16
N VAL A 1014 9.02 1.59 46.30
CA VAL A 1014 9.54 0.26 46.65
C VAL A 1014 11.01 0.24 46.21
N LEU A 1015 11.93 0.89 46.94
CA LEU A 1015 12.76 0.44 48.07
C LEU A 1015 13.64 -0.79 47.82
N SER A 1016 14.95 -0.53 48.01
CA SER A 1016 16.03 -1.42 48.45
C SER A 1016 15.57 -2.78 48.99
N ALA A 1017 15.95 -3.85 48.30
CA ALA A 1017 15.78 -5.22 48.79
C ALA A 1017 16.97 -5.63 49.67
N GLU A 1018 16.75 -5.72 50.98
CA GLU A 1018 17.40 -6.75 51.80
C GLU A 1018 16.50 -8.00 51.82
N ALA A 1019 17.14 -9.17 51.78
CA ALA A 1019 16.55 -10.50 51.60
C ALA A 1019 15.63 -10.95 52.76
N PRO A 1020 14.75 -11.98 52.57
CA PRO A 1020 13.66 -12.27 53.48
C PRO A 1020 14.07 -13.21 54.64
N ALA A 1021 13.44 -13.00 55.80
CA ALA A 1021 13.31 -13.98 56.88
C ALA A 1021 11.83 -14.05 57.33
N PRO A 1022 11.35 -15.19 57.86
CA PRO A 1022 9.92 -15.54 57.86
C PRO A 1022 9.11 -14.93 59.03
N ALA A 1023 7.79 -14.96 58.84
CA ALA A 1023 6.70 -14.35 59.63
C ALA A 1023 6.76 -14.50 61.17
N PRO A 1024 6.08 -13.60 61.92
CA PRO A 1024 4.84 -14.02 62.57
C PRO A 1024 3.70 -12.96 62.63
N GLU A 1025 2.60 -13.40 63.22
CA GLU A 1025 1.20 -12.96 63.17
C GLU A 1025 0.78 -11.73 64.03
N ALA A 1026 -0.39 -11.18 63.67
CA ALA A 1026 -1.49 -10.65 64.50
C ALA A 1026 -1.38 -9.33 65.32
N GLY A 1027 -2.44 -8.50 65.20
CA GLY A 1027 -2.89 -7.48 66.17
C GLY A 1027 -2.86 -6.03 65.63
N ALA A 1028 -3.92 -5.43 65.06
CA ALA A 1028 -5.18 -4.94 65.63
C ALA A 1028 -5.16 -3.47 66.16
N VAL A 1029 -6.18 -2.71 65.70
CA VAL A 1029 -6.96 -1.64 66.39
C VAL A 1029 -6.66 -0.13 66.13
N ALA A 1030 -7.72 0.54 65.60
CA ALA A 1030 -8.24 1.92 65.77
C ALA A 1030 -7.36 3.15 65.47
N GLY A 1031 -7.86 4.32 65.06
CA GLY A 1031 -9.20 4.86 64.89
C GLY A 1031 -9.11 6.37 64.60
N ALA A 1032 -10.09 6.86 63.81
CA ALA A 1032 -10.53 8.23 63.45
C ALA A 1032 -10.06 9.45 64.33
N PRO A 1033 -10.02 10.71 63.82
CA PRO A 1033 -11.24 11.44 63.41
C PRO A 1033 -11.13 12.48 62.26
N SER A 1034 -12.30 12.81 61.71
CA SER A 1034 -12.65 14.05 60.99
C SER A 1034 -13.57 14.91 61.91
N PRO A 1035 -14.23 16.01 61.47
CA PRO A 1035 -13.92 17.12 60.55
C PRO A 1035 -14.17 18.50 61.23
N THR A 1036 -13.93 19.64 60.55
CA THR A 1036 -14.90 20.76 60.35
C THR A 1036 -14.26 22.06 59.79
N ASP A 1037 -14.89 22.56 58.73
CA ASP A 1037 -15.23 23.93 58.29
C ASP A 1037 -14.22 25.11 58.29
N VAL A 1038 -14.21 25.89 57.18
CA VAL A 1038 -14.60 27.32 57.13
C VAL A 1038 -14.64 27.84 55.67
N GLU A 1039 -15.68 28.64 55.38
CA GLU A 1039 -16.10 29.25 54.10
C GLU A 1039 -15.35 30.53 53.64
N LEU A 1040 -15.36 30.72 52.30
CA LEU A 1040 -15.55 31.92 51.44
C LEU A 1040 -15.22 33.37 51.88
N ARG A 1041 -14.49 34.09 51.01
CA ARG A 1041 -14.79 35.49 50.58
C ARG A 1041 -14.01 35.94 49.31
N ALA A 1042 -14.71 36.62 48.38
CA ALA A 1042 -14.19 37.40 47.23
C ALA A 1042 -13.73 38.83 47.66
N PRO A 1043 -13.00 39.69 46.89
CA PRO A 1043 -13.30 40.25 45.52
C PRO A 1043 -11.99 40.68 44.73
N PRO A 1044 -11.86 41.74 43.85
CA PRO A 1044 -12.78 42.59 43.05
C PRO A 1044 -12.37 42.83 41.54
N SER A 1045 -13.16 43.69 40.88
CA SER A 1045 -13.26 44.02 39.44
C SER A 1045 -12.31 45.10 38.86
N ALA A 1046 -12.32 45.20 37.52
CA ALA A 1046 -11.60 46.13 36.65
C ALA A 1046 -12.03 47.61 36.72
N ALA A 1047 -11.04 48.51 36.88
CA ALA A 1047 -10.98 49.88 36.31
C ALA A 1047 -9.78 50.64 36.91
N ALA A 1048 -8.60 50.55 36.30
CA ALA A 1048 -7.54 51.58 36.42
C ALA A 1048 -6.31 51.19 35.59
N ARG A 1049 -6.01 52.03 34.58
CA ARG A 1049 -4.68 52.47 34.10
C ARG A 1049 -4.62 52.54 32.57
N GLY A 1050 -5.12 53.66 32.06
CA GLY A 1050 -4.48 54.32 30.93
C GLY A 1050 -3.26 55.12 31.41
N ALA A 1051 -2.34 55.40 30.47
CA ALA A 1051 -1.09 56.14 30.61
C ALA A 1051 0.14 55.32 31.09
N ASP A 1052 0.76 54.57 30.18
CA ASP A 1052 2.21 54.67 29.94
C ASP A 1052 2.61 54.09 28.56
N VAL A 1053 1.95 54.58 27.51
CA VAL A 1053 2.32 54.36 26.11
C VAL A 1053 3.09 55.60 25.67
N GLN A 1054 4.39 55.69 25.93
CA GLN A 1054 5.32 56.54 25.16
C GLN A 1054 6.83 56.41 25.45
N ARG A 1055 7.32 55.43 26.24
CA ARG A 1055 8.77 55.25 26.46
C ARG A 1055 9.38 53.89 26.06
N GLY A 1056 8.59 52.97 25.51
CA GLY A 1056 9.09 51.66 25.04
C GLY A 1056 9.41 51.54 23.55
N ALA A 1057 9.17 52.57 22.74
CA ALA A 1057 9.22 52.46 21.28
C ALA A 1057 10.60 52.73 20.64
N ALA A 1058 11.59 53.20 21.40
CA ALA A 1058 12.95 53.45 20.88
C ALA A 1058 13.98 52.37 21.26
N ALA A 1059 13.66 51.46 22.18
CA ALA A 1059 14.55 50.36 22.57
C ALA A 1059 14.34 49.07 21.75
N LEU A 1060 13.23 48.96 21.02
CA LEU A 1060 12.93 47.78 20.19
C LEU A 1060 13.55 47.86 18.78
N GLN A 1061 13.89 49.06 18.30
CA GLN A 1061 14.47 49.25 16.96
C GLN A 1061 15.99 49.01 16.90
N VAL A 1062 16.69 48.99 18.04
CA VAL A 1062 18.13 48.70 18.11
C VAL A 1062 18.39 47.21 18.43
N LEU A 1063 17.47 46.51 19.10
CA LEU A 1063 17.56 45.06 19.33
C LEU A 1063 17.15 44.21 18.11
N LEU A 1064 16.29 44.74 17.23
CA LEU A 1064 15.90 44.07 15.98
C LEU A 1064 16.96 44.14 14.86
N LEU A 1065 17.95 45.02 14.96
CA LEU A 1065 19.08 45.09 14.00
C LEU A 1065 20.29 44.22 14.40
N VAL A 1066 20.34 43.71 15.63
CA VAL A 1066 21.39 42.77 16.08
C VAL A 1066 20.93 41.30 16.02
N ALA A 1067 19.62 41.03 16.08
CA ALA A 1067 19.08 39.67 15.91
C ALA A 1067 18.94 39.20 14.44
N ALA A 1068 19.00 40.12 13.47
CA ALA A 1068 18.96 39.79 12.04
C ALA A 1068 20.28 39.23 11.48
N GLY A 1069 21.37 39.23 12.28
CA GLY A 1069 22.71 38.81 11.86
C GLY A 1069 23.14 37.39 12.26
N ALA A 1070 22.29 36.58 12.90
CA ALA A 1070 22.73 35.29 13.48
C ALA A 1070 21.74 34.12 13.30
N LEU A 1071 21.07 34.03 12.15
CA LEU A 1071 20.28 32.83 11.75
C LEU A 1071 20.95 32.16 10.53
N LEU A 1072 22.08 31.52 10.76
CA LEU A 1072 22.73 30.61 9.79
C LEU A 1072 22.11 29.22 9.92
N VAL A 1073 21.11 28.92 9.08
CA VAL A 1073 20.54 27.57 8.94
C VAL A 1073 21.54 26.69 8.19
N LYS A 1074 22.09 25.66 8.85
CA LYS A 1074 23.11 24.76 8.30
C LYS A 1074 22.48 23.75 7.32
N GLN A 1075 22.73 23.88 6.01
CA GLN A 1075 22.37 22.86 5.02
C GLN A 1075 23.53 21.89 4.74
N ARG A 1076 23.24 20.62 4.43
CA ARG A 1076 24.22 19.56 4.12
C ARG A 1076 24.02 19.03 2.69
N LEU A 1077 25.12 18.81 1.96
CA LEU A 1077 25.15 18.33 0.57
C LEU A 1077 25.88 16.98 0.50
N TYR A 1078 25.27 16.00 -0.17
CA TYR A 1078 25.86 14.66 -0.36
C TYR A 1078 26.29 14.44 -1.80
N MET A 1079 27.35 13.66 -2.04
CA MET A 1079 27.86 13.34 -3.37
C MET A 1079 27.90 11.82 -3.60
N GLN A 1080 27.19 11.32 -4.61
CA GLN A 1080 27.14 9.89 -4.96
C GLN A 1080 27.94 9.63 -6.24
N LEU A 1081 28.79 8.60 -6.23
CA LEU A 1081 29.58 8.14 -7.37
C LEU A 1081 29.07 6.76 -7.79
N THR A 1082 28.59 6.65 -9.02
CA THR A 1082 28.07 5.39 -9.59
C THR A 1082 29.00 4.88 -10.68
N TYR A 1083 29.43 3.62 -10.59
CA TYR A 1083 30.32 3.00 -11.57
C TYR A 1083 29.55 2.00 -12.45
N VAL A 1084 29.82 2.01 -13.75
CA VAL A 1084 29.21 1.08 -14.73
C VAL A 1084 30.32 0.35 -15.48
N HIS A 1085 30.25 -0.98 -15.52
CA HIS A 1085 31.19 -1.88 -16.21
C HIS A 1085 30.57 -2.38 -17.52
N ASP A 1086 31.30 -2.38 -18.63
CA ASP A 1086 30.76 -2.70 -19.95
C ASP A 1086 30.80 -4.22 -20.25
N GLY A 1087 29.79 -4.93 -19.73
CA GLY A 1087 29.17 -5.99 -20.54
C GLY A 1087 29.43 -7.46 -20.20
N SER A 1088 29.88 -7.85 -19.00
CA SER A 1088 30.01 -9.30 -18.70
C SER A 1088 29.63 -9.80 -17.29
N HIS A 1089 29.20 -8.95 -16.35
CA HIS A 1089 28.61 -9.40 -15.07
C HIS A 1089 27.46 -8.50 -14.60
N PRO A 1090 26.48 -9.01 -13.80
CA PRO A 1090 25.22 -8.32 -13.53
C PRO A 1090 25.27 -7.32 -12.36
N GLU A 1091 26.42 -7.11 -11.71
CA GLU A 1091 26.47 -6.32 -10.48
C GLU A 1091 26.91 -4.86 -10.73
N THR A 1092 26.02 -3.92 -10.43
CA THR A 1092 26.32 -2.49 -10.35
C THR A 1092 26.76 -2.13 -8.93
N TYR A 1093 28.01 -1.71 -8.75
CA TYR A 1093 28.51 -1.24 -7.45
C TYR A 1093 28.24 0.26 -7.27
N ARG A 1094 27.60 0.64 -6.16
CA ARG A 1094 27.30 2.04 -5.81
C ARG A 1094 28.08 2.45 -4.56
N GLY A 1095 28.95 3.46 -4.70
CA GLY A 1095 29.67 4.09 -3.59
C GLY A 1095 29.10 5.47 -3.27
N TRP A 1096 29.24 5.90 -2.01
CA TRP A 1096 28.82 7.24 -1.56
C TRP A 1096 30.05 7.99 -1.03
N ALA A 1097 30.13 9.30 -1.33
CA ALA A 1097 31.14 10.19 -0.75
C ALA A 1097 30.43 11.31 0.02
N ARG A 1098 30.82 11.52 1.27
CA ARG A 1098 30.25 12.58 2.12
C ARG A 1098 31.17 13.80 2.06
N MET A 1099 30.70 14.90 1.49
CA MET A 1099 31.33 16.21 1.73
C MET A 1099 30.67 16.86 2.94
N VAL A 1100 31.47 17.40 3.85
CA VAL A 1100 31.00 18.29 4.91
C VAL A 1100 31.61 19.65 4.64
N GLY A 1101 30.86 20.51 3.96
CA GLY A 1101 31.21 21.90 3.73
C GLY A 1101 30.06 22.81 4.13
N HIS A 1102 30.36 23.89 4.85
CA HIS A 1102 29.38 24.92 5.21
C HIS A 1102 29.12 25.80 4.00
N VAL A 1103 27.92 25.74 3.43
CA VAL A 1103 27.53 26.60 2.31
C VAL A 1103 26.95 27.90 2.86
N THR A 1104 27.76 28.94 2.90
CA THR A 1104 27.34 30.30 3.31
C THR A 1104 26.97 31.20 2.13
N GLU A 1105 27.19 30.76 0.89
CA GLU A 1105 26.84 31.50 -0.35
C GLU A 1105 26.30 30.56 -1.45
N VAL A 1106 25.53 31.14 -2.38
CA VAL A 1106 24.93 30.44 -3.53
C VAL A 1106 26.05 29.95 -4.48
N LEU A 1107 26.30 28.64 -4.51
CA LEU A 1107 27.26 28.03 -5.42
C LEU A 1107 26.68 27.90 -6.85
N PRO A 1108 27.48 28.12 -7.91
CA PRO A 1108 27.05 27.87 -9.29
C PRO A 1108 26.82 26.38 -9.56
N ALA A 1109 25.92 26.06 -10.50
CA ALA A 1109 25.64 24.68 -10.88
C ALA A 1109 26.85 24.04 -11.59
N PRO A 1110 27.25 22.80 -11.26
CA PRO A 1110 28.34 22.12 -11.96
C PRO A 1110 27.89 21.71 -13.38
N PRO A 1111 28.79 21.70 -14.38
CA PRO A 1111 28.47 21.29 -15.74
C PRO A 1111 28.10 19.80 -15.81
N ALA A 1112 27.22 19.47 -16.76
CA ALA A 1112 26.78 18.10 -16.98
C ALA A 1112 27.91 17.24 -17.58
N GLY A 1113 28.28 16.17 -16.87
CA GLY A 1113 29.12 15.09 -17.40
C GLY A 1113 30.63 15.26 -17.21
N LEU A 1114 31.11 15.16 -15.96
CA LEU A 1114 32.51 14.80 -15.71
C LEU A 1114 32.66 13.28 -15.90
N TYR A 1115 33.31 12.86 -16.98
CA TYR A 1115 33.61 11.47 -17.28
C TYR A 1115 35.14 11.29 -17.35
N ALA A 1116 35.71 10.54 -16.41
CA ALA A 1116 37.08 10.05 -16.56
C ALA A 1116 37.03 8.63 -17.15
N THR A 1117 37.80 8.37 -18.20
CA THR A 1117 38.00 7.05 -18.79
C THR A 1117 39.43 6.60 -18.57
N TYR A 1118 39.61 5.42 -17.96
CA TYR A 1118 40.91 4.78 -17.82
C TYR A 1118 41.30 4.11 -19.15
N ASP A 1119 42.52 4.30 -19.64
CA ASP A 1119 43.03 3.61 -20.84
C ASP A 1119 44.39 2.92 -20.64
N GLY A 1120 44.88 2.89 -19.39
CA GLY A 1120 46.08 2.17 -19.01
C GLY A 1120 47.40 2.93 -19.14
N GLN A 1121 47.43 4.24 -19.45
CA GLN A 1121 48.70 5.01 -19.45
C GLN A 1121 48.85 6.12 -18.40
N GLN A 1122 47.79 6.65 -17.77
CA GLN A 1122 47.78 7.29 -16.43
C GLN A 1122 46.39 7.87 -16.11
N PRO A 1123 45.83 7.72 -14.89
CA PRO A 1123 44.64 8.45 -14.47
C PRO A 1123 45.07 9.65 -13.61
N GLU A 1124 45.30 10.79 -14.23
CA GLU A 1124 45.32 12.06 -13.50
C GLU A 1124 44.18 12.91 -14.06
N LEU A 1125 43.29 13.38 -13.18
CA LEU A 1125 42.50 14.57 -13.50
C LEU A 1125 43.53 15.66 -13.78
N GLY A 1126 43.53 16.21 -15.00
CA GLY A 1126 44.51 17.22 -15.38
C GLY A 1126 44.46 18.39 -14.38
N ALA A 1127 45.58 19.06 -14.14
CA ALA A 1127 45.64 20.19 -13.21
C ALA A 1127 44.55 21.24 -13.50
N ASP A 1128 44.19 21.40 -14.77
CA ASP A 1128 43.13 22.30 -15.25
C ASP A 1128 41.71 21.79 -14.93
N GLU A 1129 41.47 20.48 -14.95
CA GLU A 1129 40.18 19.88 -14.57
C GLU A 1129 39.98 19.92 -13.05
N LEU A 1130 41.05 19.68 -12.29
CA LEU A 1130 41.04 19.80 -10.84
C LEU A 1130 40.90 21.27 -10.40
N ALA A 1131 41.52 22.20 -11.13
CA ALA A 1131 41.36 23.64 -10.94
C ALA A 1131 39.95 24.12 -11.31
N ALA A 1132 39.35 23.60 -12.39
CA ALA A 1132 37.98 23.89 -12.77
C ALA A 1132 36.96 23.39 -11.72
N LEU A 1133 37.20 22.21 -11.14
CA LEU A 1133 36.37 21.67 -10.07
C LEU A 1133 36.50 22.50 -8.77
N ARG A 1134 37.71 22.93 -8.41
CA ARG A 1134 37.99 23.79 -7.25
C ARG A 1134 37.46 25.22 -7.43
N ALA A 1135 37.49 25.76 -8.65
CA ALA A 1135 36.96 27.08 -8.96
C ALA A 1135 35.42 27.13 -8.85
N GLN A 1136 34.74 26.01 -9.13
CA GLN A 1136 33.28 25.92 -9.05
C GLN A 1136 32.76 25.54 -7.66
N VAL A 1137 33.57 24.84 -6.86
CA VAL A 1137 33.26 24.49 -5.47
C VAL A 1137 34.42 24.95 -4.55
N PRO A 1138 34.52 26.26 -4.26
CA PRO A 1138 35.67 26.87 -3.56
C PRO A 1138 35.89 26.37 -2.12
N ALA A 1139 34.98 25.57 -1.55
CA ALA A 1139 35.10 24.97 -0.23
C ALA A 1139 35.77 23.57 -0.23
N LEU A 1140 36.29 23.09 -1.37
CA LEU A 1140 36.99 21.81 -1.46
C LEU A 1140 38.40 21.89 -0.83
N PRO A 1141 38.72 21.15 0.26
CA PRO A 1141 40.07 21.14 0.81
C PRO A 1141 41.08 20.47 -0.15
N PRO A 1142 42.40 20.78 -0.05
CA PRO A 1142 43.42 20.29 -0.97
C PRO A 1142 43.58 18.76 -1.01
N SER A 1143 43.24 18.07 0.09
CA SER A 1143 43.26 16.63 0.25
C SER A 1143 41.82 16.10 0.32
N PHE A 1144 41.42 15.30 -0.67
CA PHE A 1144 40.06 14.79 -0.85
C PHE A 1144 39.90 13.52 -0.01
N VAL A 1145 39.10 13.56 1.07
CA VAL A 1145 38.97 12.43 2.01
C VAL A 1145 37.64 11.71 1.80
N GLN A 1146 37.69 10.46 1.34
CA GLN A 1146 36.53 9.54 1.32
C GLN A 1146 36.67 8.47 2.40
N HIS A 1147 35.55 8.10 3.06
CA HIS A 1147 35.46 6.88 3.88
C HIS A 1147 35.15 5.68 2.99
N CYS A 1148 36.04 4.68 3.01
CA CYS A 1148 35.94 3.41 2.28
C CYS A 1148 35.13 2.37 3.10
N PRO A 1149 34.50 1.33 2.50
CA PRO A 1149 33.80 0.27 3.24
C PRO A 1149 34.63 -0.44 4.32
N CYS A 1150 35.96 -0.32 4.29
CA CYS A 1150 36.87 -0.80 5.33
C CYS A 1150 37.01 0.14 6.55
N GLY A 1151 36.34 1.29 6.56
CA GLY A 1151 36.40 2.29 7.64
C GLY A 1151 37.61 3.25 7.58
N GLY A 1152 38.47 3.15 6.56
CA GLY A 1152 39.64 4.02 6.38
C GLY A 1152 39.38 5.26 5.51
N THR A 1153 40.19 6.30 5.72
CA THR A 1153 40.25 7.53 4.91
C THR A 1153 41.29 7.40 3.79
N HIS A 1154 40.88 7.57 2.53
CA HIS A 1154 41.76 7.48 1.36
C HIS A 1154 41.64 8.69 0.42
N ASP A 1155 42.71 8.98 -0.32
CA ASP A 1155 42.74 10.01 -1.36
C ASP A 1155 41.98 9.56 -2.62
N LEU A 1156 41.22 10.47 -3.23
CA LEU A 1156 40.38 10.18 -4.40
C LEU A 1156 41.20 9.64 -5.60
N GLN A 1157 42.42 10.13 -5.81
CA GLN A 1157 43.27 9.62 -6.87
C GLN A 1157 43.71 8.18 -6.59
N ASP A 1158 44.02 7.86 -5.33
CA ASP A 1158 44.43 6.52 -4.92
C ASP A 1158 43.26 5.51 -5.00
N VAL A 1159 42.03 5.94 -4.68
CA VAL A 1159 40.82 5.12 -4.85
C VAL A 1159 40.59 4.79 -6.32
N LEU A 1160 40.70 5.78 -7.21
CA LEU A 1160 40.52 5.56 -8.66
C LEU A 1160 41.64 4.68 -9.26
N ARG A 1161 42.88 4.86 -8.81
CA ARG A 1161 44.06 4.11 -9.27
C ARG A 1161 44.03 2.65 -8.81
N ASN A 1162 43.69 2.39 -7.55
CA ASN A 1162 43.60 1.03 -7.00
C ASN A 1162 42.40 0.24 -7.55
N PHE A 1163 41.26 0.89 -7.75
CA PHE A 1163 40.06 0.20 -8.27
C PHE A 1163 40.19 -0.15 -9.76
N GLY A 1164 40.80 0.74 -10.56
CA GLY A 1164 41.14 0.48 -11.96
C GLY A 1164 42.18 -0.63 -12.14
N ALA A 1165 43.12 -0.76 -11.20
CA ALA A 1165 44.13 -1.82 -11.20
C ALA A 1165 43.55 -3.23 -10.90
N VAL A 1166 42.46 -3.32 -10.12
CA VAL A 1166 41.83 -4.60 -9.74
C VAL A 1166 40.83 -5.10 -10.80
N HIS A 1167 40.14 -4.20 -11.52
CA HIS A 1167 38.95 -4.58 -12.32
C HIS A 1167 39.02 -4.30 -13.84
N GLY A 1168 40.16 -3.86 -14.36
CA GLY A 1168 40.38 -3.76 -15.81
C GLY A 1168 39.70 -2.55 -16.51
N GLN A 1169 39.95 -2.43 -17.82
CA GLN A 1169 40.30 -1.17 -18.48
C GLN A 1169 39.22 -0.09 -18.70
N ARG A 1170 37.95 -0.22 -18.29
CA ARG A 1170 36.97 0.89 -18.47
C ARG A 1170 36.03 1.05 -17.29
N VAL A 1171 36.25 2.11 -16.52
CA VAL A 1171 35.40 2.53 -15.41
C VAL A 1171 34.77 3.87 -15.76
N ARG A 1172 33.43 3.94 -15.81
CA ARG A 1172 32.69 5.19 -16.04
C ARG A 1172 32.02 5.63 -14.74
N ALA A 1173 32.41 6.79 -14.20
CA ALA A 1173 31.87 7.34 -12.94
C ALA A 1173 30.80 8.41 -13.19
N LYS A 1174 29.66 8.34 -12.49
CA LYS A 1174 28.56 9.33 -12.56
C LYS A 1174 28.33 9.98 -11.19
N LEU A 1175 28.33 11.31 -11.15
CA LEU A 1175 28.17 12.14 -9.94
C LEU A 1175 26.69 12.50 -9.69
N ARG A 1176 26.18 12.40 -8.45
CA ARG A 1176 24.82 12.84 -8.07
C ARG A 1176 24.83 13.58 -6.73
N LEU A 1177 24.11 14.69 -6.61
CA LEU A 1177 24.00 15.47 -5.37
C LEU A 1177 22.65 15.25 -4.68
N SER A 1178 22.57 15.28 -3.33
CA SER A 1178 21.30 15.22 -2.56
C SER A 1178 21.30 16.07 -1.28
N CYS A 1179 20.11 16.38 -0.73
CA CYS A 1179 19.84 17.22 0.48
C CYS A 1179 18.88 16.50 1.47
N ASP A 1180 18.96 16.82 2.77
CA ASP A 1180 18.34 16.06 3.89
C ASP A 1180 16.84 16.34 4.17
N ASP A 1181 16.18 17.37 3.64
CA ASP A 1181 14.80 17.70 4.07
C ASP A 1181 13.84 18.13 2.94
N ALA A 1182 13.04 17.17 2.46
CA ALA A 1182 12.02 17.37 1.42
C ALA A 1182 10.58 17.47 1.98
N SER A 1183 10.41 17.48 3.31
CA SER A 1183 9.09 17.37 3.96
C SER A 1183 8.47 18.70 4.41
N SER A 1184 9.26 19.77 4.45
CA SER A 1184 8.79 21.14 4.70
C SER A 1184 8.38 21.83 3.37
N PRO A 1185 7.20 22.46 3.27
CA PRO A 1185 6.74 23.08 2.02
C PRO A 1185 7.57 24.30 1.59
N THR A 1186 8.28 24.96 2.51
CA THR A 1186 9.17 26.10 2.22
C THR A 1186 10.62 25.66 2.00
N LEU A 1187 11.14 24.71 2.78
CA LEU A 1187 12.52 24.21 2.66
C LEU A 1187 12.67 23.17 1.54
N GLY A 1188 11.65 22.33 1.35
CA GLY A 1188 11.55 21.38 0.24
C GLY A 1188 11.48 22.07 -1.11
N ALA A 1189 10.91 23.27 -1.20
CA ALA A 1189 10.91 24.06 -2.43
C ALA A 1189 12.31 24.59 -2.79
N SER A 1190 13.12 24.95 -1.80
CA SER A 1190 14.51 25.40 -1.98
C SER A 1190 15.45 24.24 -2.36
N CYS A 1191 15.33 23.08 -1.71
CA CYS A 1191 16.10 21.88 -2.10
C CYS A 1191 15.62 21.27 -3.42
N ALA A 1192 14.31 21.29 -3.72
CA ALA A 1192 13.77 20.85 -5.00
C ALA A 1192 14.26 21.73 -6.16
N ARG A 1193 14.37 23.05 -5.98
CA ARG A 1193 14.96 23.97 -6.97
C ARG A 1193 16.43 23.68 -7.27
N TYR A 1194 17.19 23.21 -6.28
CA TYR A 1194 18.60 22.85 -6.47
C TYR A 1194 18.76 21.50 -7.18
N LEU A 1195 17.95 20.50 -6.80
CA LEU A 1195 17.96 19.18 -7.43
C LEU A 1195 17.38 19.21 -8.86
N SER A 1196 16.32 19.98 -9.10
CA SER A 1196 15.70 20.11 -10.43
C SER A 1196 16.61 20.77 -11.47
N ALA A 1197 17.58 21.59 -11.03
CA ALA A 1197 18.59 22.17 -11.93
C ALA A 1197 19.63 21.12 -12.42
N SER A 1198 19.74 19.96 -11.77
CA SER A 1198 20.72 18.90 -12.07
C SER A 1198 20.17 17.70 -12.85
N THR A 1199 18.85 17.60 -13.04
CA THR A 1199 18.18 16.40 -13.59
C THR A 1199 17.57 16.59 -14.97
N SER A 1200 18.08 17.49 -15.81
CA SER A 1200 17.57 17.71 -17.17
C SER A 1200 17.94 16.61 -18.19
N ASP A 1201 18.41 15.44 -17.76
CA ASP A 1201 18.78 14.35 -18.67
C ASP A 1201 18.24 13.00 -18.17
N THR A 1202 16.96 12.77 -18.42
CA THR A 1202 16.33 11.45 -18.33
C THR A 1202 16.24 10.83 -19.72
N SER A 1203 17.39 10.42 -20.24
CA SER A 1203 17.48 9.30 -21.17
C SER A 1203 18.46 8.29 -20.58
N HIS A 1204 18.01 7.05 -20.43
CA HIS A 1204 18.68 5.89 -19.81
C HIS A 1204 18.65 5.83 -18.26
N PHE A 1205 17.81 4.93 -17.78
CA PHE A 1205 17.73 4.44 -16.40
C PHE A 1205 18.77 3.35 -16.13
#